data_AF-A0A1E5PHV4-F1
#
_entry.id   AF-A0A1E5PHV4-F1
#
_cell.length_a   1.000
_cell.length_b   1.000
_cell.length_c   1.000
_cell.angle_alpha   90.00
_cell.angle_beta   90.00
_cell.angle_gamma   90.00
#
_symmetry.space_group_name_H-M   'P 1'
#
loop_
_entity.id
_entity.type
_entity.pdbx_description
1 polymer ?
#
loop_
_entity_poly.entity_id
_entity_poly.type
_entity_poly.pdbx_seq_one_letter_code
_entity_poly.pdbx_strand_id
1 'polypeptide(L)'
;MTTSPDGATPHPHIGGRAAALRALAAWRMEWPGTPRVIVLTGDSGSGCSRLLTGFLMMCDPEFRKQMPLDSMDPSTVPPELPAPTVPNPAWLTAAQFLWLLADHCELSATTTDEVFTQLAARDQPLTIAVPNVDRAGPVRAAEEPARLVREVLNPLASIGTIRLLADVPRSLVAELLRGLPSGVVQVIDLDEPEWADPEGLVLHAEAALSPRFGAPELQFTRTSVDRRRLAELIGRRAGTSPLVVELAAQSILMVPEGFDPADEDRLPTSVGGCMDLHAERLGVEPGILRVLLAPLALAEGGGLPVELWAPLAGAVAGRDVSRDIAGAMQLVGPFILASGTGQNGDPTLLRLRHPAIGDDIRARLRSVGAAQSRIAMALLAAVPGQDWSKAEPYLRDHIAGHTLDAGLLPQLLTDPGLFVHADPVALRTAVEAVPIAALGAPARTYLRIAPLLTRTEVPVPLRAALLEIAFVEDGLPEYADAIRNLGFDLPWRTLWSLRVSEVKSVRIGNVPLPEGARAPVAVLIVPAETPGARPVAQVDDDGGTVPHGVIVHSLGQPVPDLGEIDPEQVLRPSQAELSTAPLALSRGTDYVRVWDRASGKVVAALISDSRVLSADLSPAGVLVLASARGVTALQIRPASSATAT
;
A
#
# COMPACT_ATOMS: atom_id res chain seq x y z
N MET A 1 -34.09 16.98 -17.81
CA MET A 1 -32.99 17.02 -18.79
C MET A 1 -33.56 17.60 -20.07
N THR A 2 -33.32 18.87 -20.35
CA THR A 2 -33.71 19.49 -21.63
C THR A 2 -32.45 19.97 -22.33
N THR A 3 -32.13 19.21 -23.38
CA THR A 3 -31.39 19.49 -24.62
C THR A 3 -30.52 20.74 -24.71
N SER A 4 -29.26 20.52 -25.12
CA SER A 4 -28.40 21.52 -25.77
C SER A 4 -29.07 22.11 -27.03
N PRO A 5 -28.58 23.23 -27.59
CA PRO A 5 -29.16 23.90 -28.77
C PRO A 5 -29.45 22.98 -29.97
N ASP A 6 -28.72 21.86 -30.08
CA ASP A 6 -28.84 20.86 -31.15
C ASP A 6 -29.74 19.65 -30.81
N GLY A 7 -30.46 19.64 -29.68
CA GLY A 7 -31.33 18.52 -29.29
C GLY A 7 -30.63 17.33 -28.64
N ALA A 8 -29.30 17.32 -28.58
CA ALA A 8 -28.51 16.27 -27.92
C ALA A 8 -28.68 16.30 -26.39
N THR A 9 -28.80 15.12 -25.78
CA THR A 9 -28.86 14.92 -24.33
C THR A 9 -27.45 14.79 -23.74
N PRO A 10 -27.19 15.38 -22.57
CA PRO A 10 -25.91 15.18 -21.89
C PRO A 10 -25.73 13.74 -21.42
N HIS A 11 -24.48 13.35 -21.16
CA HIS A 11 -24.15 12.04 -20.61
C HIS A 11 -24.90 11.79 -19.27
N PRO A 12 -25.59 10.65 -19.08
CA PRO A 12 -26.51 10.44 -17.95
C PRO A 12 -25.87 10.52 -16.56
N HIS A 13 -24.62 10.05 -16.42
CA HIS A 13 -23.90 10.06 -15.13
C HIS A 13 -22.95 11.25 -14.91
N ILE A 14 -22.59 11.97 -15.98
CA ILE A 14 -21.67 13.12 -15.90
C ILE A 14 -22.48 14.42 -15.92
N GLY A 15 -23.53 14.48 -16.74
CA GLY A 15 -24.39 15.65 -16.93
C GLY A 15 -23.80 16.73 -17.85
N GLY A 16 -22.50 16.68 -18.16
CA GLY A 16 -21.77 17.74 -18.85
C GLY A 16 -20.36 17.34 -19.31
N ARG A 17 -19.42 18.30 -19.38
CA ARG A 17 -18.00 18.16 -19.80
C ARG A 17 -17.82 17.75 -21.26
N ALA A 18 -18.66 18.26 -22.16
CA ALA A 18 -18.66 17.90 -23.58
C ALA A 18 -17.31 18.13 -24.28
N ALA A 19 -16.58 19.21 -23.97
CA ALA A 19 -15.27 19.47 -24.55
C ALA A 19 -14.25 18.37 -24.19
N ALA A 20 -14.17 18.00 -22.91
CA ALA A 20 -13.29 16.93 -22.46
C ALA A 20 -13.71 15.57 -23.02
N LEU A 21 -15.02 15.26 -23.05
CA LEU A 21 -15.52 14.02 -23.66
C LEU A 21 -15.20 13.94 -25.15
N ARG A 22 -15.32 15.04 -25.90
CA ARG A 22 -14.90 15.11 -27.32
C ARG A 22 -13.41 14.80 -27.48
N ALA A 23 -12.56 15.37 -26.63
CA ALA A 23 -11.12 15.11 -26.68
C ALA A 23 -10.80 13.63 -26.37
N LEU A 24 -11.45 13.05 -25.35
CA LEU A 24 -11.29 11.64 -25.00
C LEU A 24 -11.81 10.69 -26.08
N ALA A 25 -12.96 11.01 -26.71
CA ALA A 25 -13.50 10.25 -27.83
C ALA A 25 -12.56 10.31 -29.04
N ALA A 26 -12.05 11.51 -29.40
CA ALA A 26 -11.08 11.67 -30.49
C ALA A 26 -9.77 10.90 -30.24
N TRP A 27 -9.28 10.93 -29.00
CA TRP A 27 -8.12 10.15 -28.57
C TRP A 27 -8.37 8.64 -28.72
N ARG A 28 -9.55 8.15 -28.32
CA ARG A 28 -9.93 6.74 -28.44
C ARG A 28 -10.13 6.29 -29.88
N MET A 29 -10.62 7.18 -30.75
CA MET A 29 -10.76 6.98 -32.20
C MET A 29 -9.42 6.96 -32.95
N GLU A 30 -8.32 7.33 -32.28
CA GLU A 30 -7.00 7.43 -32.90
C GLU A 30 -6.94 8.44 -34.07
N TRP A 31 -7.70 9.53 -33.98
CA TRP A 31 -7.72 10.52 -35.06
C TRP A 31 -6.32 11.06 -35.37
N PRO A 32 -5.97 11.31 -36.66
CA PRO A 32 -4.68 11.84 -37.03
C PRO A 32 -4.34 13.11 -36.25
N GLY A 33 -3.14 13.15 -35.64
CA GLY A 33 -2.68 14.28 -34.84
C GLY A 33 -3.12 14.26 -33.37
N THR A 34 -3.92 13.28 -32.94
CA THR A 34 -4.22 13.11 -31.51
C THR A 34 -2.98 12.62 -30.74
N PRO A 35 -2.66 13.24 -29.60
CA PRO A 35 -1.60 12.76 -28.72
C PRO A 35 -1.86 11.33 -28.23
N ARG A 36 -0.81 10.55 -27.94
CA ARG A 36 -0.97 9.18 -27.42
C ARG A 36 -1.29 9.16 -25.93
N VAL A 37 -0.85 10.20 -25.22
CA VAL A 37 -0.99 10.32 -23.77
C VAL A 37 -1.96 11.47 -23.47
N ILE A 38 -2.97 11.20 -22.67
CA ILE A 38 -3.87 12.19 -22.08
C ILE A 38 -3.61 12.23 -20.58
N VAL A 39 -3.32 13.42 -20.07
CA VAL A 39 -3.24 13.68 -18.64
C VAL A 39 -4.49 14.45 -18.25
N LEU A 40 -5.39 13.78 -17.53
CA LEU A 40 -6.55 14.41 -16.93
C LEU A 40 -6.12 14.97 -15.58
N THR A 41 -6.42 16.25 -15.33
CA THR A 41 -6.06 16.92 -14.08
C THR A 41 -7.07 17.99 -13.71
N GLY A 42 -6.96 18.50 -12.49
CA GLY A 42 -7.77 19.56 -11.93
C GLY A 42 -7.56 19.63 -10.43
N ASP A 43 -8.13 20.65 -9.81
CA ASP A 43 -8.19 20.80 -8.37
C ASP A 43 -9.01 19.67 -7.75
N SER A 44 -8.73 19.38 -6.48
CA SER A 44 -9.41 18.34 -5.70
C SER A 44 -10.92 18.62 -5.69
N GLY A 45 -11.71 17.72 -6.27
CA GLY A 45 -13.17 17.86 -6.39
C GLY A 45 -13.67 18.50 -7.70
N SER A 46 -12.79 18.74 -8.68
CA SER A 46 -13.12 19.19 -10.06
C SER A 46 -13.94 18.17 -10.87
N GLY A 47 -13.94 16.91 -10.44
CA GLY A 47 -14.70 15.81 -11.05
C GLY A 47 -13.92 14.94 -12.04
N CYS A 48 -12.58 14.95 -12.00
CA CYS A 48 -11.74 14.09 -12.85
C CYS A 48 -12.16 12.61 -12.81
N SER A 49 -12.28 12.03 -11.60
CA SER A 49 -12.73 10.65 -11.41
C SER A 49 -14.12 10.38 -11.99
N ARG A 50 -15.06 11.33 -11.85
CA ARG A 50 -16.42 11.22 -12.39
C ARG A 50 -16.42 11.23 -13.91
N LEU A 51 -15.65 12.13 -14.53
CA LEU A 51 -15.49 12.21 -15.98
C LEU A 51 -14.87 10.93 -16.53
N LEU A 52 -13.75 10.48 -15.95
CA LEU A 52 -13.04 9.27 -16.37
C LEU A 52 -13.93 8.04 -16.24
N THR A 53 -14.65 7.89 -15.13
CA THR A 53 -15.58 6.77 -14.92
C THR A 53 -16.68 6.76 -15.97
N GLY A 54 -17.35 7.89 -16.23
CA GLY A 54 -18.41 7.92 -17.24
C GLY A 54 -17.88 7.70 -18.66
N PHE A 55 -16.69 8.21 -19.00
CA PHE A 55 -16.03 7.89 -20.26
C PHE A 55 -15.74 6.39 -20.41
N LEU A 56 -15.23 5.75 -19.36
CA LEU A 56 -14.96 4.30 -19.36
C LEU A 56 -16.25 3.48 -19.45
N MET A 57 -17.37 3.94 -18.86
CA MET A 57 -18.68 3.29 -19.04
C MET A 57 -19.14 3.27 -20.50
N MET A 58 -18.80 4.28 -21.31
CA MET A 58 -19.08 4.28 -22.75
C MET A 58 -18.14 3.35 -23.53
N CYS A 59 -16.95 3.05 -23.00
CA CYS A 59 -15.99 2.13 -23.60
C CYS A 59 -16.23 0.66 -23.22
N ASP A 60 -16.87 0.42 -22.08
CA ASP A 60 -17.18 -0.93 -21.60
C ASP A 60 -18.41 -1.51 -22.32
N PRO A 61 -18.33 -2.71 -22.94
CA PRO A 61 -19.43 -3.27 -23.72
C PRO A 61 -20.74 -3.49 -22.94
N GLU A 62 -20.67 -3.78 -21.65
CA GLU A 62 -21.85 -4.09 -20.83
C GLU A 62 -22.54 -2.82 -20.32
N PHE A 63 -21.76 -1.81 -19.91
CA PHE A 63 -22.31 -0.51 -19.55
C PHE A 63 -22.78 0.27 -20.77
N ARG A 64 -22.05 0.21 -21.89
CA ARG A 64 -22.38 0.89 -23.15
C ARG A 64 -23.79 0.56 -23.64
N LYS A 65 -24.23 -0.69 -23.54
CA LYS A 65 -25.58 -1.16 -23.95
C LYS A 65 -26.72 -0.56 -23.11
N GLN A 66 -26.41 -0.14 -21.88
CA GLN A 66 -27.40 0.43 -20.95
C GLN A 66 -27.54 1.94 -21.12
N MET A 67 -26.70 2.56 -21.96
CA MET A 67 -26.65 4.00 -22.15
C MET A 67 -27.44 4.45 -23.39
N PRO A 68 -28.14 5.60 -23.32
CA PRO A 68 -28.87 6.16 -24.45
C PRO A 68 -27.92 6.90 -25.41
N LEU A 69 -27.00 6.18 -26.04
CA LEU A 69 -25.94 6.79 -26.87
C LEU A 69 -26.49 7.53 -28.09
N ASP A 70 -27.59 7.04 -28.67
CA ASP A 70 -28.21 7.62 -29.88
C ASP A 70 -28.78 9.03 -29.64
N SER A 71 -29.06 9.39 -28.38
CA SER A 71 -29.54 10.74 -28.04
C SER A 71 -28.40 11.67 -27.62
N MET A 72 -27.17 11.16 -27.47
CA MET A 72 -26.00 11.96 -27.11
C MET A 72 -25.37 12.61 -28.34
N ASP A 73 -24.54 13.63 -28.11
CA ASP A 73 -23.69 14.21 -29.16
C ASP A 73 -22.70 13.13 -29.66
N PRO A 74 -22.76 12.70 -30.94
CA PRO A 74 -21.90 11.63 -31.47
C PRO A 74 -20.41 11.93 -31.33
N SER A 75 -20.02 13.20 -31.29
CA SER A 75 -18.62 13.60 -31.12
C SER A 75 -18.07 13.33 -29.71
N THR A 76 -18.95 13.13 -28.73
CA THR A 76 -18.59 12.79 -27.34
C THR A 76 -18.55 11.29 -27.06
N VAL A 77 -19.03 10.47 -28.01
CA VAL A 77 -19.19 9.02 -27.85
C VAL A 77 -17.97 8.32 -28.45
N PRO A 78 -17.19 7.55 -27.65
CA PRO A 78 -16.07 6.76 -28.17
C PRO A 78 -16.56 5.64 -29.11
N PRO A 79 -15.69 5.14 -30.01
CA PRO A 79 -16.01 4.03 -30.90
C PRO A 79 -16.20 2.74 -30.12
N GLU A 80 -16.88 1.79 -30.74
CA GLU A 80 -16.97 0.42 -30.25
C GLU A 80 -15.64 -0.30 -30.53
N LEU A 81 -14.75 -0.29 -29.54
CA LEU A 81 -13.45 -0.95 -29.52
C LEU A 81 -13.32 -1.76 -28.22
N PRO A 82 -12.37 -2.70 -28.11
CA PRO A 82 -12.10 -3.40 -26.86
C PRO A 82 -11.91 -2.41 -25.69
N ALA A 83 -12.43 -2.75 -24.52
CA ALA A 83 -12.32 -1.88 -23.35
C ALA A 83 -10.83 -1.63 -22.99
N PRO A 84 -10.46 -0.40 -22.59
CA PRO A 84 -9.12 -0.13 -22.06
C PRO A 84 -8.79 -1.00 -20.84
N THR A 85 -7.52 -1.28 -20.62
CA THR A 85 -7.05 -1.85 -19.36
C THR A 85 -7.10 -0.77 -18.27
N VAL A 86 -7.79 -1.03 -17.16
CA VAL A 86 -8.01 -0.04 -16.09
C VAL A 86 -7.46 -0.53 -14.74
N PRO A 87 -6.13 -0.59 -14.55
CA PRO A 87 -5.56 -0.99 -13.27
C PRO A 87 -5.84 0.10 -12.22
N ASN A 88 -6.37 -0.28 -11.07
CA ASN A 88 -6.65 0.65 -9.96
C ASN A 88 -5.40 0.84 -9.09
N PRO A 89 -4.80 2.04 -9.00
CA PRO A 89 -3.62 2.28 -8.17
C PRO A 89 -3.93 2.41 -6.67
N ALA A 90 -5.22 2.49 -6.28
CA ALA A 90 -5.58 2.73 -4.90
C ALA A 90 -4.93 1.71 -3.94
N TRP A 91 -4.23 2.21 -2.93
CA TRP A 91 -3.54 1.43 -1.90
C TRP A 91 -2.33 0.60 -2.38
N LEU A 92 -1.99 0.65 -3.66
CA LEU A 92 -0.86 -0.08 -4.21
C LEU A 92 0.38 0.80 -4.27
N THR A 93 1.53 0.21 -3.94
CA THR A 93 2.82 0.79 -4.29
C THR A 93 3.00 0.81 -5.81
N ALA A 94 3.88 1.68 -6.33
CA ALA A 94 4.23 1.76 -7.74
C ALA A 94 4.69 0.41 -8.30
N ALA A 95 5.45 -0.35 -7.51
CA ALA A 95 5.87 -1.71 -7.86
C ALA A 95 4.68 -2.68 -7.94
N GLN A 96 3.79 -2.68 -6.94
CA GLN A 96 2.58 -3.53 -6.95
C GLN A 96 1.65 -3.16 -8.11
N PHE A 97 1.52 -1.87 -8.42
CA PHE A 97 0.75 -1.40 -9.57
C PHE A 97 1.33 -1.89 -10.90
N LEU A 98 2.66 -1.85 -11.07
CA LEU A 98 3.32 -2.35 -12.28
C LEU A 98 3.11 -3.87 -12.43
N TRP A 99 3.17 -4.62 -11.34
CA TRP A 99 2.86 -6.06 -11.36
C TRP A 99 1.39 -6.34 -11.63
N LEU A 100 0.47 -5.55 -11.08
CA LEU A 100 -0.95 -5.61 -11.42
C LEU A 100 -1.19 -5.35 -12.90
N LEU A 101 -0.47 -4.38 -13.49
CA LEU A 101 -0.55 -4.12 -14.93
C LEU A 101 0.01 -5.31 -15.74
N ALA A 102 1.12 -5.90 -15.31
CA ALA A 102 1.69 -7.08 -15.95
C ALA A 102 0.71 -8.26 -15.95
N ASP A 103 0.01 -8.48 -14.84
CA ASP A 103 -1.04 -9.51 -14.70
C ASP A 103 -2.24 -9.23 -15.64
N HIS A 104 -2.76 -8.01 -15.65
CA HIS A 104 -3.83 -7.61 -16.59
C HIS A 104 -3.45 -7.80 -18.07
N CYS A 105 -2.15 -7.72 -18.38
CA CYS A 105 -1.62 -7.88 -19.73
C CYS A 105 -1.11 -9.30 -20.02
N GLU A 106 -1.25 -10.24 -19.06
CA GLU A 106 -0.78 -11.62 -19.13
C GLU A 106 0.72 -11.75 -19.50
N LEU A 107 1.55 -10.85 -18.96
CA LEU A 107 2.99 -10.83 -19.25
C LEU A 107 3.73 -11.90 -18.45
N SER A 108 4.72 -12.54 -19.07
CA SER A 108 5.58 -13.54 -18.41
C SER A 108 6.83 -12.92 -17.77
N ALA A 109 6.73 -11.67 -17.33
CA ALA A 109 7.85 -10.93 -16.74
C ALA A 109 8.19 -11.45 -15.34
N THR A 110 9.49 -11.50 -15.04
CA THR A 110 10.04 -11.88 -13.73
C THR A 110 10.74 -10.71 -13.02
N THR A 111 10.99 -9.62 -13.76
CA THR A 111 11.47 -8.34 -13.24
C THR A 111 10.62 -7.16 -13.74
N THR A 112 10.70 -6.01 -13.07
CA THR A 112 10.00 -4.78 -13.48
C THR A 112 10.47 -4.26 -14.84
N ASP A 113 11.77 -4.39 -15.15
CA ASP A 113 12.33 -3.95 -16.44
C ASP A 113 11.85 -4.83 -17.61
N GLU A 114 11.64 -6.12 -17.36
CA GLU A 114 11.03 -7.04 -18.32
C GLU A 114 9.59 -6.66 -18.65
N VAL A 115 8.83 -6.10 -17.69
CA VAL A 115 7.46 -5.60 -17.94
C VAL A 115 7.48 -4.51 -19.01
N PHE A 116 8.32 -3.48 -18.84
CA PHE A 116 8.43 -2.40 -19.83
C PHE A 116 8.93 -2.90 -21.19
N THR A 117 9.90 -3.81 -21.19
CA THR A 117 10.46 -4.40 -22.41
C THR A 117 9.40 -5.17 -23.19
N GLN A 118 8.60 -6.01 -22.52
CA GLN A 118 7.52 -6.77 -23.15
C GLN A 118 6.40 -5.87 -23.66
N LEU A 119 6.03 -4.82 -22.92
CA LEU A 119 5.04 -3.83 -23.36
C LEU A 119 5.51 -3.08 -24.62
N ALA A 120 6.79 -2.73 -24.70
CA ALA A 120 7.38 -2.06 -25.86
C ALA A 120 7.46 -2.96 -27.11
N ALA A 121 7.57 -4.28 -26.94
CA ALA A 121 7.69 -5.26 -28.02
C ALA A 121 6.34 -5.68 -28.64
N ARG A 122 5.21 -5.10 -28.20
CA ARG A 122 3.87 -5.46 -28.69
C ARG A 122 3.65 -5.01 -30.14
N ASP A 123 3.01 -5.86 -30.93
CA ASP A 123 2.65 -5.54 -32.32
C ASP A 123 1.46 -4.58 -32.44
N GLN A 124 0.60 -4.52 -31.42
CA GLN A 124 -0.60 -3.67 -31.40
C GLN A 124 -0.56 -2.68 -30.23
N PRO A 125 -1.05 -1.44 -30.45
CA PRO A 125 -1.18 -0.47 -29.37
C PRO A 125 -2.06 -0.98 -28.23
N LEU A 126 -1.62 -0.75 -26.99
CA LEU A 126 -2.38 -1.06 -25.78
C LEU A 126 -2.91 0.25 -25.18
N THR A 127 -4.22 0.30 -24.91
CA THR A 127 -4.85 1.44 -24.25
C THR A 127 -4.97 1.18 -22.74
N ILE A 128 -4.33 2.03 -21.94
CA ILE A 128 -4.32 1.94 -20.48
C ILE A 128 -4.97 3.20 -19.91
N ALA A 129 -5.94 3.04 -19.01
CA ALA A 129 -6.53 4.14 -18.25
C ALA A 129 -6.20 3.97 -16.75
N VAL A 130 -5.52 4.95 -16.15
CA VAL A 130 -5.11 4.91 -14.74
C VAL A 130 -5.90 5.96 -13.96
N PRO A 131 -6.96 5.56 -13.22
CA PRO A 131 -7.76 6.49 -12.44
C PRO A 131 -7.09 6.84 -11.10
N ASN A 132 -7.40 8.01 -10.54
CA ASN A 132 -7.13 8.38 -9.14
C ASN A 132 -5.69 8.12 -8.68
N VAL A 133 -4.69 8.63 -9.40
CA VAL A 133 -3.27 8.45 -9.05
C VAL A 133 -2.94 9.01 -7.66
N ASP A 134 -3.72 9.99 -7.17
CA ASP A 134 -3.63 10.55 -5.81
C ASP A 134 -3.88 9.51 -4.69
N ARG A 135 -4.53 8.40 -5.01
CA ARG A 135 -4.88 7.32 -4.06
C ARG A 135 -3.82 6.22 -3.97
N ALA A 136 -2.72 6.35 -4.70
CA ALA A 136 -1.65 5.37 -4.68
C ALA A 136 -0.97 5.29 -3.29
N GLY A 137 -0.54 4.09 -2.95
CA GLY A 137 0.23 3.78 -1.75
C GLY A 137 -0.60 3.45 -0.51
N PRO A 138 -0.09 2.54 0.34
CA PRO A 138 -0.72 2.20 1.62
C PRO A 138 -0.43 3.21 2.74
N VAL A 139 0.56 4.10 2.54
CA VAL A 139 1.00 5.10 3.52
C VAL A 139 1.01 6.48 2.87
N ARG A 140 0.18 7.38 3.37
CA ARG A 140 -0.04 8.70 2.76
C ARG A 140 1.22 9.57 2.71
N ALA A 141 2.05 9.51 3.76
CA ALA A 141 3.27 10.31 3.86
C ALA A 141 4.47 9.75 3.08
N ALA A 142 4.31 8.62 2.38
CA ALA A 142 5.39 7.99 1.61
C ALA A 142 5.54 8.52 0.16
N GLU A 143 4.73 9.52 -0.23
CA GLU A 143 4.75 10.15 -1.56
C GLU A 143 4.59 9.16 -2.74
N GLU A 144 3.87 8.07 -2.50
CA GLU A 144 3.68 7.01 -3.51
C GLU A 144 3.04 7.49 -4.82
N PRO A 145 2.10 8.46 -4.86
CA PRO A 145 1.63 9.04 -6.13
C PRO A 145 2.75 9.61 -7.01
N ALA A 146 3.73 10.29 -6.41
CA ALA A 146 4.88 10.83 -7.14
C ALA A 146 5.79 9.70 -7.65
N ARG A 147 5.99 8.65 -6.83
CA ARG A 147 6.70 7.43 -7.25
C ARG A 147 6.00 6.73 -8.40
N LEU A 148 4.68 6.55 -8.34
CA LEU A 148 3.90 5.94 -9.41
C LEU A 148 4.03 6.72 -10.73
N VAL A 149 3.96 8.06 -10.66
CA VAL A 149 4.18 8.92 -11.82
C VAL A 149 5.58 8.74 -12.40
N ARG A 150 6.61 8.82 -11.57
CA ARG A 150 8.02 8.81 -11.98
C ARG A 150 8.53 7.43 -12.42
N GLU A 151 8.18 6.39 -11.68
CA GLU A 151 8.72 5.03 -11.81
C GLU A 151 7.86 4.18 -12.76
N VAL A 152 6.61 4.56 -13.04
CA VAL A 152 5.70 3.79 -13.90
C VAL A 152 5.06 4.61 -15.01
N LEU A 153 4.28 5.65 -14.69
CA LEU A 153 3.46 6.33 -15.72
C LEU A 153 4.31 7.08 -16.75
N ASN A 154 5.40 7.74 -16.34
CA ASN A 154 6.33 8.41 -17.24
C ASN A 154 7.08 7.41 -18.16
N PRO A 155 7.64 6.30 -17.64
CA PRO A 155 8.15 5.22 -18.49
C PRO A 155 7.10 4.66 -19.46
N LEU A 156 5.87 4.39 -19.01
CA LEU A 156 4.78 3.91 -19.88
C LEU A 156 4.45 4.92 -20.99
N ALA A 157 4.38 6.22 -20.67
CA ALA A 157 4.12 7.29 -21.63
C ALA A 157 5.21 7.38 -22.72
N SER A 158 6.43 6.98 -22.41
CA SER A 158 7.57 6.96 -23.34
C SER A 158 7.51 5.79 -24.33
N ILE A 159 6.75 4.73 -24.03
CA ILE A 159 6.64 3.55 -24.90
C ILE A 159 5.71 3.83 -26.07
N GLY A 160 6.18 3.65 -27.31
CA GLY A 160 5.46 3.92 -28.56
C GLY A 160 4.15 3.14 -28.74
N THR A 161 4.08 1.93 -28.19
CA THR A 161 2.92 1.03 -28.26
C THR A 161 1.86 1.31 -27.20
N ILE A 162 2.09 2.23 -26.26
CA ILE A 162 1.13 2.55 -25.19
C ILE A 162 0.33 3.81 -25.55
N ARG A 163 -0.99 3.75 -25.37
CA ARG A 163 -1.88 4.92 -25.27
C ARG A 163 -2.33 5.03 -23.83
N LEU A 164 -1.93 6.12 -23.16
CA LEU A 164 -2.14 6.29 -21.73
C LEU A 164 -3.15 7.40 -21.47
N LEU A 165 -4.17 7.12 -20.66
CA LEU A 165 -5.05 8.11 -20.05
C LEU A 165 -4.85 8.05 -18.54
N ALA A 166 -4.31 9.09 -17.92
CA ALA A 166 -4.05 9.09 -16.48
C ALA A 166 -4.71 10.29 -15.80
N ASP A 167 -5.44 10.04 -14.72
CA ASP A 167 -5.96 11.05 -13.80
C ASP A 167 -4.91 11.36 -12.73
N VAL A 168 -4.26 12.51 -12.85
CA VAL A 168 -3.04 12.87 -12.12
C VAL A 168 -3.24 14.20 -11.38
N PRO A 169 -2.83 14.30 -10.09
CA PRO A 169 -2.81 15.57 -9.37
C PRO A 169 -2.08 16.66 -10.14
N ARG A 170 -2.63 17.89 -10.14
CA ARG A 170 -2.03 19.03 -10.87
C ARG A 170 -0.56 19.25 -10.52
N SER A 171 -0.17 19.03 -9.26
CA SER A 171 1.22 19.14 -8.79
C SER A 171 2.19 18.13 -9.42
N LEU A 172 1.70 16.98 -9.91
CA LEU A 172 2.51 15.91 -10.50
C LEU A 172 2.50 15.90 -12.04
N VAL A 173 1.71 16.77 -12.67
CA VAL A 173 1.64 16.86 -14.15
C VAL A 173 3.03 17.15 -14.73
N ALA A 174 3.76 18.12 -14.18
CA ALA A 174 5.10 18.45 -14.67
C ALA A 174 6.11 17.30 -14.51
N GLU A 175 5.93 16.45 -13.50
CA GLU A 175 6.76 15.25 -13.31
C GLU A 175 6.44 14.19 -14.36
N LEU A 176 5.15 13.95 -14.65
CA LEU A 176 4.74 13.02 -15.71
C LEU A 176 5.24 13.45 -17.09
N LEU A 177 5.23 14.76 -17.39
CA LEU A 177 5.65 15.29 -18.68
C LEU A 177 7.17 15.30 -18.88
N ARG A 178 7.95 15.08 -17.82
CA ARG A 178 9.41 15.23 -17.84
C ARG A 178 10.04 14.28 -18.87
N GLY A 179 10.78 14.84 -19.83
CA GLY A 179 11.49 14.07 -20.85
C GLY A 179 10.63 13.54 -22.00
N LEU A 180 9.31 13.80 -22.00
CA LEU A 180 8.45 13.40 -23.11
C LEU A 180 8.54 14.39 -24.30
N PRO A 181 8.57 13.91 -25.55
CA PRO A 181 8.58 14.79 -26.72
C PRO A 181 7.31 15.63 -26.86
N SER A 182 7.44 16.82 -27.47
CA SER A 182 6.29 17.68 -27.80
C SER A 182 5.30 16.96 -28.73
N GLY A 183 4.01 17.15 -28.48
CA GLY A 183 2.93 16.54 -29.27
C GLY A 183 2.57 15.09 -28.90
N VAL A 184 3.33 14.45 -28.00
CA VAL A 184 2.98 13.10 -27.49
C VAL A 184 1.88 13.17 -26.43
N VAL A 185 1.77 14.30 -25.72
CA VAL A 185 0.88 14.47 -24.57
C VAL A 185 -0.09 15.64 -24.76
N GLN A 186 -1.33 15.44 -24.32
CA GLN A 186 -2.32 16.50 -24.09
C GLN A 186 -2.66 16.54 -22.60
N VAL A 187 -2.67 17.75 -22.02
CA VAL A 187 -3.18 17.97 -20.67
C VAL A 187 -4.60 18.51 -20.77
N ILE A 188 -5.54 17.81 -20.13
CA ILE A 188 -6.93 18.24 -19.97
C ILE A 188 -7.07 18.66 -18.50
N ASP A 189 -6.96 19.97 -18.26
CA ASP A 189 -7.16 20.55 -16.94
C ASP A 189 -8.61 21.02 -16.79
N LEU A 190 -9.38 20.35 -15.94
CA LEU A 190 -10.82 20.59 -15.78
C LEU A 190 -11.18 21.94 -15.14
N ASP A 191 -10.22 22.70 -14.62
CA ASP A 191 -10.50 24.06 -14.14
C ASP A 191 -10.12 25.14 -15.16
N GLU A 192 -9.43 24.79 -16.24
CA GLU A 192 -9.14 25.74 -17.32
C GLU A 192 -10.42 26.03 -18.13
N PRO A 193 -10.63 27.28 -18.60
CA PRO A 193 -11.86 27.69 -19.27
C PRO A 193 -12.27 26.85 -20.49
N GLU A 194 -11.30 26.24 -21.18
CA GLU A 194 -11.55 25.35 -22.33
C GLU A 194 -12.26 24.05 -21.94
N TRP A 195 -11.98 23.54 -20.74
CA TRP A 195 -12.48 22.25 -20.24
C TRP A 195 -13.53 22.39 -19.14
N ALA A 196 -13.59 23.56 -18.51
CA ALA A 196 -14.61 23.95 -17.55
C ALA A 196 -16.02 23.80 -18.13
N ASP A 197 -16.98 23.45 -17.28
CA ASP A 197 -18.39 23.36 -17.66
C ASP A 197 -19.31 24.06 -16.64
N PRO A 198 -19.37 25.40 -16.68
CA PRO A 198 -20.19 26.18 -15.76
C PRO A 198 -21.68 25.83 -15.86
N GLU A 199 -22.19 25.54 -17.06
CA GLU A 199 -23.59 25.17 -17.25
C GLU A 199 -23.90 23.78 -16.67
N GLY A 200 -22.97 22.83 -16.81
CA GLY A 200 -23.04 21.54 -16.14
C GLY A 200 -23.13 21.66 -14.61
N LEU A 201 -22.45 22.62 -13.99
CA LEU A 201 -22.58 22.88 -12.55
C LEU A 201 -23.96 23.40 -12.15
N VAL A 202 -24.57 24.27 -12.97
CA VAL A 202 -25.94 24.73 -12.74
C VAL A 202 -26.92 23.56 -12.86
N LEU A 203 -26.78 22.72 -13.87
CA LEU A 203 -27.62 21.52 -14.04
C LEU A 203 -27.45 20.54 -12.88
N HIS A 204 -26.22 20.37 -12.38
CA HIS A 204 -25.93 19.54 -11.20
C HIS A 204 -26.62 20.10 -9.95
N ALA A 205 -26.51 21.40 -9.70
CA ALA A 205 -27.19 22.06 -8.58
C ALA A 205 -28.72 21.92 -8.69
N GLU A 206 -29.26 22.13 -9.88
CA GLU A 206 -30.69 22.03 -10.16
C GLU A 206 -31.23 20.60 -9.95
N ALA A 207 -30.42 19.57 -10.26
CA ALA A 207 -30.74 18.18 -10.00
C ALA A 207 -30.69 17.87 -8.50
N ALA A 208 -29.65 18.31 -7.80
CA ALA A 208 -29.51 18.13 -6.34
C ALA A 208 -30.67 18.77 -5.55
N LEU A 209 -31.21 19.89 -6.05
CA LEU A 209 -32.36 20.58 -5.46
C LEU A 209 -33.72 20.01 -5.87
N SER A 210 -33.79 18.99 -6.73
CA SER A 210 -35.05 18.49 -7.28
C SER A 210 -35.73 17.46 -6.37
N PRO A 211 -37.03 17.64 -6.03
CA PRO A 211 -37.78 16.60 -5.30
C PRO A 211 -37.88 15.27 -6.04
N ARG A 212 -37.77 15.27 -7.37
CA ARG A 212 -37.71 14.05 -8.19
C ARG A 212 -36.51 13.17 -7.85
N PHE A 213 -35.44 13.76 -7.34
CA PHE A 213 -34.20 13.10 -6.94
C PHE A 213 -34.03 13.06 -5.42
N GLY A 214 -35.12 13.24 -4.66
CA GLY A 214 -35.15 13.04 -3.22
C GLY A 214 -34.94 14.30 -2.38
N ALA A 215 -34.84 15.50 -2.98
CA ALA A 215 -34.83 16.73 -2.20
C ALA A 215 -36.18 16.97 -1.51
N PRO A 216 -36.22 17.48 -0.27
CA PRO A 216 -37.47 17.85 0.38
C PRO A 216 -38.22 18.94 -0.41
N GLU A 217 -39.56 18.94 -0.32
CA GLU A 217 -40.40 20.00 -0.90
C GLU A 217 -40.34 21.28 -0.03
N LEU A 218 -39.60 22.28 -0.51
CA LEU A 218 -39.31 23.56 0.12
C LEU A 218 -39.64 24.69 -0.87
N GLN A 219 -39.72 25.94 -0.38
CA GLN A 219 -40.03 27.10 -1.23
C GLN A 219 -39.13 27.21 -2.47
N PHE A 220 -37.83 26.90 -2.32
CA PHE A 220 -36.83 27.00 -3.38
C PHE A 220 -36.60 25.66 -4.12
N THR A 221 -37.28 24.58 -3.75
CA THR A 221 -37.19 23.28 -4.45
C THR A 221 -38.48 22.88 -5.18
N ARG A 222 -39.62 23.50 -4.84
CA ARG A 222 -40.94 23.10 -5.34
C ARG A 222 -41.16 23.42 -6.82
N THR A 223 -40.82 24.63 -7.26
CA THR A 223 -41.02 25.04 -8.65
C THR A 223 -39.72 24.88 -9.46
N SER A 224 -39.84 24.64 -10.76
CA SER A 224 -38.67 24.58 -11.64
C SER A 224 -37.94 25.93 -11.73
N VAL A 225 -38.68 27.04 -11.67
CA VAL A 225 -38.13 28.40 -11.77
C VAL A 225 -37.31 28.74 -10.53
N ASP A 226 -37.84 28.50 -9.33
CA ASP A 226 -37.12 28.80 -8.08
C ASP A 226 -35.88 27.91 -7.92
N ARG A 227 -36.01 26.62 -8.27
CA ARG A 227 -34.88 25.69 -8.33
C ARG A 227 -33.79 26.18 -9.27
N ARG A 228 -34.16 26.56 -10.49
CA ARG A 228 -33.21 27.03 -11.49
C ARG A 228 -32.48 28.28 -11.02
N ARG A 229 -33.19 29.24 -10.44
CA ARG A 229 -32.61 30.47 -9.91
C ARG A 229 -31.57 30.19 -8.82
N LEU A 230 -31.88 29.34 -7.84
CA LEU A 230 -30.92 28.96 -6.80
C LEU A 230 -29.76 28.15 -7.36
N ALA A 231 -30.02 27.25 -8.31
CA ALA A 231 -29.00 26.45 -8.97
C ALA A 231 -27.98 27.31 -9.74
N GLU A 232 -28.43 28.38 -10.40
CA GLU A 232 -27.57 29.34 -11.08
C GLU A 232 -26.65 30.09 -10.11
N LEU A 233 -27.18 30.48 -8.95
CA LEU A 233 -26.40 31.11 -7.88
C LEU A 233 -25.33 30.15 -7.33
N ILE A 234 -25.73 28.93 -6.98
CA ILE A 234 -24.81 27.88 -6.48
C ILE A 234 -23.74 27.57 -7.53
N GLY A 235 -24.13 27.36 -8.79
CA GLY A 235 -23.21 27.03 -9.88
C GLY A 235 -22.17 28.13 -10.11
N ARG A 236 -22.57 29.41 -10.10
CA ARG A 236 -21.63 30.53 -10.21
C ARG A 236 -20.65 30.58 -9.04
N ARG A 237 -21.15 30.43 -7.81
CA ARG A 237 -20.33 30.53 -6.59
C ARG A 237 -19.36 29.36 -6.47
N ALA A 238 -19.75 28.17 -6.92
CA ALA A 238 -18.89 26.98 -6.93
C ALA A 238 -17.69 27.06 -7.90
N GLY A 239 -17.66 28.04 -8.82
CA GLY A 239 -16.58 28.20 -9.79
C GLY A 239 -16.50 27.02 -10.75
N THR A 240 -15.50 26.16 -10.58
CA THR A 240 -15.26 24.96 -11.41
C THR A 240 -15.50 23.65 -10.65
N SER A 241 -15.97 23.69 -9.40
CA SER A 241 -16.04 22.54 -8.50
C SER A 241 -17.44 21.92 -8.36
N PRO A 242 -17.71 20.74 -8.98
CA PRO A 242 -18.91 19.96 -8.70
C PRO A 242 -19.07 19.57 -7.22
N LEU A 243 -17.97 19.41 -6.49
CA LEU A 243 -18.01 19.08 -5.07
C LEU A 243 -18.59 20.21 -4.22
N VAL A 244 -18.23 21.47 -4.52
CA VAL A 244 -18.81 22.64 -3.82
C VAL A 244 -20.31 22.71 -4.08
N VAL A 245 -20.76 22.43 -5.31
CA VAL A 245 -22.20 22.32 -5.63
C VAL A 245 -22.88 21.27 -4.76
N GLU A 246 -22.32 20.06 -4.69
CA GLU A 246 -22.89 18.95 -3.93
C GLU A 246 -22.98 19.25 -2.44
N LEU A 247 -21.87 19.71 -1.84
CA LEU A 247 -21.81 20.02 -0.40
C LEU A 247 -22.70 21.22 -0.05
N ALA A 248 -22.73 22.27 -0.86
CA ALA A 248 -23.60 23.43 -0.63
C ALA A 248 -25.08 23.02 -0.66
N ALA A 249 -25.50 22.28 -1.69
CA ALA A 249 -26.88 21.80 -1.80
C ALA A 249 -27.24 20.90 -0.61
N GLN A 250 -26.39 19.96 -0.22
CA GLN A 250 -26.64 19.08 0.93
C GLN A 250 -26.75 19.86 2.24
N SER A 251 -25.84 20.80 2.52
CA SER A 251 -25.89 21.63 3.72
C SER A 251 -27.15 22.50 3.78
N ILE A 252 -27.60 23.05 2.64
CA ILE A 252 -28.85 23.82 2.56
C ILE A 252 -30.07 22.93 2.82
N LEU A 253 -30.13 21.75 2.21
CA LEU A 253 -31.28 20.85 2.30
C LEU A 253 -31.40 20.15 3.66
N MET A 254 -30.29 19.95 4.36
CA MET A 254 -30.28 19.28 5.67
C MET A 254 -30.83 20.16 6.79
N VAL A 255 -30.64 21.48 6.71
CA VAL A 255 -31.07 22.44 7.74
C VAL A 255 -31.76 23.63 7.09
N PRO A 256 -32.88 23.46 6.36
CA PRO A 256 -33.46 24.46 5.45
C PRO A 256 -33.98 25.73 6.13
N GLU A 257 -34.21 25.71 7.44
CA GLU A 257 -34.78 26.80 8.22
C GLU A 257 -33.90 28.06 8.17
N GLY A 258 -34.52 29.23 7.97
CA GLY A 258 -33.84 30.52 7.99
C GLY A 258 -32.91 30.81 6.80
N PHE A 259 -32.89 29.96 5.78
CA PHE A 259 -32.12 30.20 4.56
C PHE A 259 -32.86 31.08 3.57
N ASP A 260 -32.20 32.17 3.19
CA ASP A 260 -32.64 33.04 2.10
C ASP A 260 -31.98 32.61 0.78
N PRO A 261 -32.72 32.04 -0.17
CA PRO A 261 -32.19 31.64 -1.47
C PRO A 261 -31.79 32.82 -2.36
N ALA A 262 -32.14 34.07 -2.00
CA ALA A 262 -31.74 35.27 -2.75
C ALA A 262 -30.38 35.84 -2.29
N ASP A 263 -29.86 35.41 -1.15
CA ASP A 263 -28.60 35.89 -0.58
C ASP A 263 -27.39 35.13 -1.17
N GLU A 264 -26.84 35.65 -2.27
CA GLU A 264 -25.69 35.06 -2.97
C GLU A 264 -24.41 35.08 -2.14
N ASP A 265 -24.25 36.07 -1.25
CA ASP A 265 -23.02 36.26 -0.47
C ASP A 265 -22.84 35.14 0.57
N ARG A 266 -23.95 34.57 1.05
CA ARG A 266 -23.95 33.42 1.97
C ARG A 266 -23.68 32.07 1.29
N LEU A 267 -23.61 32.02 -0.04
CA LEU A 267 -23.28 30.79 -0.76
C LEU A 267 -21.76 30.57 -0.81
N PRO A 268 -21.31 29.32 -0.56
CA PRO A 268 -19.90 29.01 -0.42
C PRO A 268 -19.20 28.95 -1.78
N THR A 269 -17.93 29.35 -1.81
CA THR A 269 -17.06 29.29 -3.00
C THR A 269 -16.01 28.19 -2.92
N SER A 270 -15.96 27.46 -1.81
CA SER A 270 -14.95 26.45 -1.54
C SER A 270 -15.50 25.38 -0.59
N VAL A 271 -14.81 24.24 -0.52
CA VAL A 271 -15.12 23.16 0.43
C VAL A 271 -15.08 23.67 1.87
N GLY A 272 -14.10 24.52 2.21
CA GLY A 272 -14.03 25.20 3.50
C GLY A 272 -15.26 26.05 3.78
N GLY A 273 -15.73 26.83 2.79
CA GLY A 273 -16.96 27.60 2.90
C GLY A 273 -18.21 26.74 3.07
N CYS A 274 -18.26 25.54 2.48
CA CYS A 274 -19.37 24.60 2.71
C CYS A 274 -19.39 24.11 4.17
N MET A 275 -18.22 23.84 4.76
CA MET A 275 -18.11 23.50 6.18
C MET A 275 -18.54 24.66 7.08
N ASP A 276 -18.14 25.90 6.74
CA ASP A 276 -18.55 27.10 7.47
C ASP A 276 -20.07 27.29 7.43
N LEU A 277 -20.65 27.24 6.23
CA LEU A 277 -22.11 27.32 6.04
C LEU A 277 -22.84 26.26 6.86
N HIS A 278 -22.39 25.00 6.81
CA HIS A 278 -23.07 23.91 7.52
C HIS A 278 -23.04 24.09 9.04
N ALA A 279 -21.88 24.43 9.59
CA ALA A 279 -21.71 24.66 11.02
C ALA A 279 -22.55 25.84 11.50
N GLU A 280 -22.51 26.98 10.79
CA GLU A 280 -23.28 28.17 11.12
C GLU A 280 -24.79 27.93 11.10
N ARG A 281 -25.29 27.14 10.14
CA ARG A 281 -26.71 26.76 10.08
C ARG A 281 -27.16 25.93 11.27
N LEU A 282 -26.26 25.13 11.85
CA LEU A 282 -26.50 24.38 13.07
C LEU A 282 -26.25 25.22 14.34
N GLY A 283 -25.88 26.49 14.21
CA GLY A 283 -25.52 27.36 15.33
C GLY A 283 -24.20 26.97 16.00
N VAL A 284 -23.33 26.26 15.28
CA VAL A 284 -22.04 25.78 15.76
C VAL A 284 -20.91 26.60 15.14
N GLU A 285 -19.87 26.89 15.94
CA GLU A 285 -18.67 27.55 15.44
C GLU A 285 -17.92 26.64 14.44
N PRO A 286 -17.57 27.10 13.23
CA PRO A 286 -16.97 26.25 12.19
C PRO A 286 -15.67 25.54 12.55
N GLY A 287 -14.89 26.10 13.48
CA GLY A 287 -13.70 25.47 14.04
C GLY A 287 -14.01 24.16 14.78
N ILE A 288 -15.17 24.02 15.43
CA ILE A 288 -15.58 22.76 16.08
C ILE A 288 -15.74 21.64 15.05
N LEU A 289 -16.42 21.90 13.93
CA LEU A 289 -16.57 20.93 12.84
C LEU A 289 -15.20 20.47 12.32
N ARG A 290 -14.27 21.41 12.10
CA ARG A 290 -12.91 21.08 11.64
C ARG A 290 -12.13 20.26 12.66
N VAL A 291 -12.25 20.56 13.96
CA VAL A 291 -11.65 19.73 15.02
C VAL A 291 -12.16 18.29 14.96
N LEU A 292 -13.46 18.11 14.75
CA LEU A 292 -14.08 16.78 14.67
C LEU A 292 -13.69 16.02 13.38
N LEU A 293 -13.48 16.72 12.26
CA LEU A 293 -13.06 16.10 11.00
C LEU A 293 -11.54 15.89 10.91
N ALA A 294 -10.74 16.60 11.71
CA ALA A 294 -9.28 16.54 11.68
C ALA A 294 -8.67 15.13 11.82
N PRO A 295 -9.10 14.26 12.74
CA PRO A 295 -8.57 12.89 12.79
C PRO A 295 -8.87 12.09 11.51
N LEU A 296 -10.01 12.34 10.85
CA LEU A 296 -10.36 11.68 9.58
C LEU A 296 -9.55 12.22 8.40
N ALA A 297 -9.19 13.51 8.42
CA ALA A 297 -8.30 14.14 7.44
C ALA A 297 -6.84 13.65 7.57
N LEU A 298 -6.47 13.16 8.75
CA LEU A 298 -5.14 12.65 9.08
C LEU A 298 -5.07 11.12 9.13
N ALA A 299 -6.21 10.44 8.95
CA ALA A 299 -6.32 9.00 8.97
C ALA A 299 -5.53 8.35 7.82
N GLU A 300 -5.03 7.16 8.08
CA GLU A 300 -4.40 6.30 7.08
C GLU A 300 -5.38 5.19 6.67
N GLY A 301 -5.11 4.50 5.55
CA GLY A 301 -5.93 3.38 5.10
C GLY A 301 -7.39 3.74 4.75
N GLY A 302 -8.26 2.74 4.79
CA GLY A 302 -9.65 2.83 4.30
C GLY A 302 -10.59 3.70 5.15
N GLY A 303 -10.17 4.12 6.34
CA GLY A 303 -10.97 4.88 7.31
C GLY A 303 -10.53 4.62 8.75
N LEU A 304 -11.04 5.42 9.67
CA LEU A 304 -10.75 5.34 11.10
C LEU A 304 -11.86 4.55 11.84
N PRO A 305 -11.54 3.56 12.68
CA PRO A 305 -12.51 2.96 13.59
C PRO A 305 -13.23 4.01 14.44
N VAL A 306 -14.56 3.93 14.53
CA VAL A 306 -15.39 4.92 15.21
C VAL A 306 -15.01 5.11 16.67
N GLU A 307 -14.50 4.06 17.34
CA GLU A 307 -14.04 4.07 18.72
C GLU A 307 -12.80 4.95 18.92
N LEU A 308 -11.97 5.11 17.88
CA LEU A 308 -10.78 5.95 17.90
C LEU A 308 -11.09 7.41 17.55
N TRP A 309 -12.25 7.70 16.95
CA TRP A 309 -12.58 9.04 16.51
C TRP A 309 -12.55 10.06 17.65
N ALA A 310 -13.17 9.73 18.79
CA ALA A 310 -13.23 10.64 19.93
C ALA A 310 -11.88 10.90 20.60
N PRO A 311 -11.09 9.87 20.99
CA PRO A 311 -9.75 10.06 21.52
C PRO A 311 -8.84 10.86 20.58
N LEU A 312 -8.88 10.59 19.28
CA LEU A 312 -8.01 11.27 18.32
C LEU A 312 -8.43 12.70 18.03
N ALA A 313 -9.74 13.00 18.00
CA ALA A 313 -10.21 14.38 17.93
C ALA A 313 -9.71 15.19 19.13
N GLY A 314 -9.77 14.63 20.34
CA GLY A 314 -9.22 15.26 21.55
C GLY A 314 -7.71 15.45 21.48
N ALA A 315 -6.98 14.44 20.99
CA ALA A 315 -5.53 14.52 20.78
C ALA A 315 -5.15 15.66 19.81
N VAL A 316 -5.85 15.79 18.68
CA VAL A 316 -5.62 16.85 17.68
C VAL A 316 -6.10 18.23 18.16
N ALA A 317 -7.13 18.29 19.01
CA ALA A 317 -7.58 19.54 19.62
C ALA A 317 -6.66 20.00 20.76
N GLY A 318 -5.99 19.07 21.43
CA GLY A 318 -5.23 19.35 22.66
C GLY A 318 -6.13 19.69 23.86
N ARG A 319 -7.40 19.29 23.81
CA ARG A 319 -8.42 19.51 24.85
C ARG A 319 -9.44 18.38 24.83
N ASP A 320 -10.21 18.26 25.90
CA ASP A 320 -11.38 17.37 25.91
C ASP A 320 -12.43 17.86 24.90
N VAL A 321 -12.90 16.95 24.06
CA VAL A 321 -13.91 17.16 23.00
C VAL A 321 -15.15 16.28 23.24
N SER A 322 -15.26 15.59 24.37
CA SER A 322 -16.36 14.65 24.65
C SER A 322 -17.74 15.32 24.53
N ARG A 323 -17.85 16.59 24.92
CA ARG A 323 -19.07 17.40 24.75
C ARG A 323 -19.37 17.75 23.29
N ASP A 324 -18.34 18.00 22.48
CA ASP A 324 -18.50 18.32 21.06
C ASP A 324 -18.95 17.10 20.25
N ILE A 325 -18.59 15.90 20.72
CA ILE A 325 -18.93 14.62 20.09
C ILE A 325 -20.37 14.21 20.35
N ALA A 326 -20.94 14.64 21.48
CA ALA A 326 -22.35 14.41 21.79
C ALA A 326 -23.24 15.13 20.75
N GLY A 327 -23.84 14.38 19.83
CA GLY A 327 -24.65 14.93 18.73
C GLY A 327 -23.86 15.31 17.47
N ALA A 328 -22.55 15.05 17.42
CA ALA A 328 -21.69 15.44 16.31
C ALA A 328 -22.08 14.85 14.96
N MET A 329 -22.80 13.72 14.91
CA MET A 329 -23.16 13.06 13.64
C MET A 329 -23.98 13.96 12.70
N GLN A 330 -24.83 14.85 13.22
CA GLN A 330 -25.53 15.83 12.39
C GLN A 330 -24.58 16.90 11.82
N LEU A 331 -23.55 17.25 12.60
CA LEU A 331 -22.55 18.24 12.23
C LEU A 331 -21.57 17.68 11.17
N VAL A 332 -21.09 16.44 11.34
CA VAL A 332 -20.12 15.83 10.39
C VAL A 332 -20.79 15.11 9.21
N GLY A 333 -22.07 14.77 9.32
CA GLY A 333 -22.81 13.88 8.41
C GLY A 333 -22.60 14.13 6.91
N PRO A 334 -22.72 15.38 6.40
CA PRO A 334 -22.50 15.67 4.97
C PRO A 334 -21.10 15.32 4.46
N PHE A 335 -20.10 15.33 5.35
CA PHE A 335 -18.67 15.29 5.02
C PHE A 335 -18.03 13.91 5.22
N ILE A 336 -18.76 12.96 5.80
CA ILE A 336 -18.24 11.63 6.12
C ILE A 336 -19.07 10.51 5.48
N LEU A 337 -18.46 9.34 5.38
CA LEU A 337 -19.11 8.08 5.06
C LEU A 337 -18.77 7.09 6.18
N ALA A 338 -19.78 6.35 6.62
CA ALA A 338 -19.57 5.17 7.44
C ALA A 338 -19.50 3.93 6.54
N SER A 339 -18.60 3.01 6.82
CA SER A 339 -18.46 1.74 6.11
C SER A 339 -18.21 0.61 7.11
N GLY A 340 -18.66 -0.60 6.76
CA GLY A 340 -18.78 -1.70 7.72
C GLY A 340 -20.15 -1.69 8.40
N THR A 341 -20.66 -2.88 8.74
CA THR A 341 -21.99 -3.06 9.33
C THR A 341 -21.94 -3.32 10.84
N GLY A 342 -20.74 -3.46 11.43
CA GLY A 342 -20.57 -4.04 12.76
C GLY A 342 -21.01 -5.52 12.83
N GLN A 343 -21.44 -6.12 11.72
CA GLN A 343 -21.79 -7.52 11.63
C GLN A 343 -20.54 -8.30 11.24
N ASN A 344 -20.36 -9.49 11.82
CA ASN A 344 -19.16 -10.33 11.72
C ASN A 344 -17.91 -9.84 12.45
N GLY A 345 -18.01 -8.83 13.32
CA GLY A 345 -16.90 -8.36 14.15
C GLY A 345 -15.99 -7.30 13.51
N ASP A 346 -16.29 -6.86 12.28
CA ASP A 346 -15.56 -5.75 11.64
C ASP A 346 -15.99 -4.41 12.27
N PRO A 347 -15.04 -3.55 12.69
CA PRO A 347 -15.36 -2.26 13.28
C PRO A 347 -16.01 -1.33 12.25
N THR A 348 -16.90 -0.45 12.72
CA THR A 348 -17.46 0.61 11.86
C THR A 348 -16.37 1.63 11.57
N LEU A 349 -16.03 1.80 10.30
CA LEU A 349 -15.03 2.75 9.84
C LEU A 349 -15.69 4.06 9.41
N LEU A 350 -15.18 5.18 9.91
CA LEU A 350 -15.51 6.52 9.46
C LEU A 350 -14.42 6.99 8.49
N ARG A 351 -14.83 7.53 7.34
CA ARG A 351 -13.92 8.17 6.39
C ARG A 351 -14.51 9.46 5.85
N LEU A 352 -13.65 10.36 5.39
CA LEU A 352 -14.11 11.53 4.66
C LEU A 352 -14.79 11.10 3.36
N ARG A 353 -15.86 11.79 3.00
CA ARG A 353 -16.63 11.54 1.77
C ARG A 353 -15.83 11.86 0.51
N HIS A 354 -14.92 12.83 0.60
CA HIS A 354 -14.09 13.26 -0.51
C HIS A 354 -12.71 13.75 -0.01
N PRO A 355 -11.60 13.43 -0.71
CA PRO A 355 -10.24 13.85 -0.34
C PRO A 355 -10.08 15.37 -0.12
N ALA A 356 -10.69 16.19 -0.98
CA ALA A 356 -10.69 17.66 -0.88
C ALA A 356 -11.10 18.22 0.51
N ILE A 357 -11.95 17.51 1.25
CA ILE A 357 -12.32 17.90 2.63
C ILE A 357 -11.09 17.77 3.54
N GLY A 358 -10.34 16.69 3.39
CA GLY A 358 -9.11 16.45 4.13
C GLY A 358 -8.00 17.41 3.72
N ASP A 359 -7.96 17.82 2.45
CA ASP A 359 -7.03 18.83 1.94
C ASP A 359 -7.28 20.20 2.59
N ASP A 360 -8.53 20.68 2.63
CA ASP A 360 -8.87 21.96 3.30
C ASP A 360 -8.56 21.92 4.80
N ILE A 361 -8.88 20.81 5.48
CA ILE A 361 -8.59 20.67 6.91
C ILE A 361 -7.09 20.69 7.17
N ARG A 362 -6.31 19.88 6.44
CA ARG A 362 -4.85 19.81 6.62
C ARG A 362 -4.17 21.15 6.32
N ALA A 363 -4.62 21.87 5.29
CA ALA A 363 -4.10 23.19 4.94
C ALA A 363 -4.32 24.25 6.05
N ARG A 364 -5.33 24.05 6.91
CA ARG A 364 -5.65 24.96 8.03
C ARG A 364 -5.02 24.54 9.36
N LEU A 365 -4.43 23.35 9.45
CA LEU A 365 -3.69 22.94 10.64
C LEU A 365 -2.43 23.78 10.77
N ARG A 366 -2.09 24.19 12.01
CA ARG A 366 -0.83 24.91 12.27
C ARG A 366 0.40 24.09 11.87
N SER A 367 0.31 22.78 12.06
CA SER A 367 1.33 21.81 11.68
C SER A 367 0.69 20.43 11.59
N VAL A 368 0.77 19.82 10.41
CA VAL A 368 0.34 18.43 10.19
C VAL A 368 1.19 17.48 11.04
N GLY A 369 2.52 17.63 11.02
CA GLY A 369 3.43 16.80 11.82
C GLY A 369 3.16 16.86 13.33
N ALA A 370 2.85 18.03 13.88
CA ALA A 370 2.49 18.14 15.31
C ALA A 370 1.12 17.53 15.64
N ALA A 371 0.16 17.56 14.71
CA ALA A 371 -1.11 16.85 14.88
C ALA A 371 -0.89 15.33 14.80
N GLN A 372 -0.08 14.86 13.84
CA GLN A 372 0.25 13.46 13.68
C GLN A 372 1.06 12.91 14.85
N SER A 373 1.97 13.69 15.43
CA SER A 373 2.67 13.32 16.66
C SER A 373 1.68 13.06 17.80
N ARG A 374 0.66 13.92 17.97
CA ARG A 374 -0.37 13.74 19.00
C ARG A 374 -1.27 12.53 18.72
N ILE A 375 -1.62 12.29 17.45
CA ILE A 375 -2.33 11.07 17.06
C ILE A 375 -1.49 9.83 17.35
N ALA A 376 -0.22 9.81 16.95
CA ALA A 376 0.67 8.67 17.16
C ALA A 376 0.84 8.36 18.65
N MET A 377 1.02 9.37 19.51
CA MET A 377 1.08 9.19 20.96
C MET A 377 -0.23 8.62 21.53
N ALA A 378 -1.38 9.10 21.07
CA ALA A 378 -2.68 8.59 21.49
C ALA A 378 -2.90 7.13 21.05
N LEU A 379 -2.49 6.78 19.83
CA LEU A 379 -2.55 5.42 19.30
C LEU A 379 -1.62 4.47 20.07
N LEU A 380 -0.38 4.88 20.36
CA LEU A 380 0.56 4.11 21.17
C LEU A 380 0.03 3.87 22.58
N ALA A 381 -0.57 4.88 23.21
CA ALA A 381 -1.20 4.75 24.52
C ALA A 381 -2.41 3.81 24.51
N ALA A 382 -3.05 3.62 23.36
CA ALA A 382 -4.19 2.72 23.18
C ALA A 382 -3.77 1.26 22.93
N VAL A 383 -2.47 0.95 22.73
CA VAL A 383 -1.99 -0.42 22.59
C VAL A 383 -2.09 -1.15 23.94
N PRO A 384 -2.93 -2.20 24.08
CA PRO A 384 -3.17 -2.84 25.37
C PRO A 384 -1.90 -3.45 25.96
N GLY A 385 -1.43 -2.94 27.11
CA GLY A 385 -0.23 -3.42 27.77
C GLY A 385 1.06 -3.28 26.95
N GLN A 386 1.07 -2.42 25.93
CA GLN A 386 2.14 -2.33 24.91
C GLN A 386 2.39 -3.66 24.17
N ASP A 387 1.34 -4.48 24.07
CA ASP A 387 1.37 -5.77 23.40
C ASP A 387 0.70 -5.68 22.02
N TRP A 388 1.52 -5.63 20.96
CA TRP A 388 1.05 -5.52 19.58
C TRP A 388 0.18 -6.69 19.12
N SER A 389 0.25 -7.85 19.79
CA SER A 389 -0.64 -8.98 19.48
C SER A 389 -2.11 -8.72 19.85
N LYS A 390 -2.34 -7.77 20.76
CA LYS A 390 -3.67 -7.34 21.23
C LYS A 390 -4.11 -6.01 20.65
N ALA A 391 -3.26 -5.35 19.86
CA ALA A 391 -3.59 -4.09 19.23
C ALA A 391 -4.67 -4.32 18.14
N GLU A 392 -5.66 -3.43 18.09
CA GLU A 392 -6.61 -3.36 17.00
C GLU A 392 -5.88 -3.21 15.65
N PRO A 393 -6.39 -3.80 14.54
CA PRO A 393 -5.72 -3.78 13.25
C PRO A 393 -5.28 -2.38 12.80
N TYR A 394 -6.14 -1.37 12.97
CA TYR A 394 -5.79 0.01 12.62
C TYR A 394 -4.53 0.52 13.36
N LEU A 395 -4.40 0.22 14.65
CA LEU A 395 -3.24 0.67 15.45
C LEU A 395 -1.96 0.05 14.92
N ARG A 396 -1.92 -1.29 14.79
CA ARG A 396 -0.71 -1.99 14.37
C ARG A 396 -0.33 -1.70 12.92
N ASP A 397 -1.30 -1.53 12.02
CA ASP A 397 -1.06 -1.48 10.57
C ASP A 397 -0.82 -0.03 10.09
N HIS A 398 -1.27 0.98 10.84
CA HIS A 398 -1.19 2.38 10.43
C HIS A 398 -0.36 3.30 11.32
N ILE A 399 0.10 2.85 12.50
CA ILE A 399 0.97 3.67 13.37
C ILE A 399 2.26 4.11 12.66
N ALA A 400 2.80 3.27 11.76
CA ALA A 400 3.99 3.60 11.00
C ALA A 400 3.77 4.82 10.06
N GLY A 401 2.58 4.94 9.46
CA GLY A 401 2.23 6.10 8.64
C GLY A 401 2.09 7.39 9.45
N HIS A 402 1.40 7.31 10.60
CA HIS A 402 1.27 8.45 11.52
C HIS A 402 2.63 8.92 12.05
N THR A 403 3.52 8.00 12.42
CA THR A 403 4.86 8.34 12.92
C THR A 403 5.80 8.80 11.81
N LEU A 404 5.65 8.34 10.57
CA LEU A 404 6.39 8.86 9.42
C LEU A 404 6.09 10.34 9.21
N ASP A 405 4.81 10.70 9.14
CA ASP A 405 4.36 12.09 8.93
C ASP A 405 4.69 12.99 10.13
N ALA A 406 4.84 12.41 11.33
CA ALA A 406 5.30 13.11 12.52
C ALA A 406 6.83 13.26 12.61
N GLY A 407 7.61 12.60 11.74
CA GLY A 407 9.07 12.54 11.85
C GLY A 407 9.58 11.70 13.03
N LEU A 408 8.76 10.78 13.54
CA LEU A 408 9.01 9.96 14.74
C LEU A 408 9.16 8.46 14.43
N LEU A 409 9.08 8.07 13.15
CA LEU A 409 9.16 6.66 12.76
C LEU A 409 10.48 5.98 13.20
N PRO A 410 11.68 6.59 13.07
CA PRO A 410 12.93 5.94 13.49
C PRO A 410 12.95 5.51 14.96
N GLN A 411 12.29 6.25 15.85
CA GLN A 411 12.18 5.91 17.28
C GLN A 411 11.25 4.72 17.51
N LEU A 412 10.22 4.55 16.68
CA LEU A 412 9.30 3.43 16.75
C LEU A 412 9.91 2.13 16.17
N LEU A 413 10.80 2.25 15.17
CA LEU A 413 11.47 1.12 14.51
C LEU A 413 12.59 0.48 15.35
N THR A 414 12.40 0.44 16.67
CA THR A 414 13.21 -0.34 17.62
C THR A 414 12.38 -1.42 18.31
N ASP A 415 11.08 -1.52 18.03
CA ASP A 415 10.18 -2.49 18.65
C ASP A 415 9.99 -3.74 17.75
N PRO A 416 10.53 -4.91 18.14
CA PRO A 416 10.36 -6.15 17.38
C PRO A 416 8.92 -6.63 17.30
N GLY A 417 8.08 -6.33 18.30
CA GLY A 417 6.68 -6.69 18.30
C GLY A 417 5.94 -6.02 17.14
N LEU A 418 6.27 -4.75 16.85
CA LEU A 418 5.72 -4.06 15.69
C LEU A 418 6.11 -4.74 14.37
N PHE A 419 7.38 -5.12 14.19
CA PHE A 419 7.85 -5.80 12.97
C PHE A 419 7.14 -7.13 12.72
N VAL A 420 6.77 -7.82 13.79
CA VAL A 420 6.07 -9.10 13.73
C VAL A 420 4.58 -8.93 13.44
N HIS A 421 3.93 -7.93 14.02
CA HIS A 421 2.46 -7.82 13.98
C HIS A 421 1.92 -6.89 12.91
N ALA A 422 2.62 -5.81 12.56
CA ALA A 422 2.15 -4.84 11.57
C ALA A 422 2.00 -5.48 10.17
N ASP A 423 1.10 -4.91 9.37
CA ASP A 423 1.02 -5.21 7.94
C ASP A 423 2.40 -5.00 7.26
N PRO A 424 2.98 -6.04 6.62
CA PRO A 424 4.30 -5.94 6.02
C PRO A 424 4.38 -4.93 4.88
N VAL A 425 3.29 -4.71 4.14
CA VAL A 425 3.29 -3.80 2.99
C VAL A 425 3.31 -2.35 3.46
N ALA A 426 2.43 -1.99 4.40
CA ALA A 426 2.35 -0.66 4.97
C ALA A 426 3.63 -0.32 5.75
N LEU A 427 4.11 -1.24 6.60
CA LEU A 427 5.35 -1.02 7.36
C LEU A 427 6.56 -0.90 6.45
N ARG A 428 6.72 -1.76 5.44
CA ARG A 428 7.79 -1.63 4.44
C ARG A 428 7.76 -0.30 3.73
N THR A 429 6.58 0.12 3.26
CA THR A 429 6.39 1.40 2.55
C THR A 429 6.83 2.57 3.44
N ALA A 430 6.44 2.56 4.72
CA ALA A 430 6.83 3.61 5.67
C ALA A 430 8.35 3.62 5.93
N VAL A 431 8.98 2.44 6.06
CA VAL A 431 10.43 2.32 6.30
C VAL A 431 11.24 2.76 5.07
N GLU A 432 10.80 2.41 3.86
CA GLU A 432 11.43 2.82 2.59
C GLU A 432 11.43 4.34 2.39
N ALA A 433 10.43 5.05 2.93
CA ALA A 433 10.33 6.51 2.86
C ALA A 433 11.36 7.23 3.76
N VAL A 434 11.97 6.53 4.74
CA VAL A 434 12.96 7.12 5.63
C VAL A 434 14.36 6.98 5.02
N PRO A 435 15.18 8.06 4.98
CA PRO A 435 16.57 7.96 4.54
C PRO A 435 17.34 6.88 5.31
N ILE A 436 18.07 6.02 4.60
CA ILE A 436 18.80 4.89 5.18
C ILE A 436 19.76 5.29 6.32
N ALA A 437 20.30 6.52 6.28
CA ALA A 437 21.20 7.06 7.30
C ALA A 437 20.48 7.40 8.62
N ALA A 438 19.17 7.63 8.59
CA ALA A 438 18.33 7.87 9.77
C ALA A 438 17.79 6.57 10.38
N LEU A 439 17.93 5.43 9.68
CA LEU A 439 17.46 4.13 10.15
C LEU A 439 18.48 3.48 11.10
N GLY A 440 17.99 3.08 12.28
CA GLY A 440 18.73 2.24 13.21
C GLY A 440 19.02 0.85 12.63
N ALA A 441 19.96 0.13 13.24
CA ALA A 441 20.29 -1.24 12.87
C ALA A 441 19.07 -2.17 12.71
N PRO A 442 18.10 -2.22 13.65
CA PRO A 442 16.95 -3.11 13.52
C PRO A 442 16.03 -2.77 12.33
N ALA A 443 15.81 -1.49 12.06
CA ALA A 443 15.04 -1.03 10.92
C ALA A 443 15.68 -1.43 9.58
N ARG A 444 17.02 -1.40 9.50
CA ARG A 444 17.76 -1.86 8.31
C ARG A 444 17.64 -3.37 8.12
N THR A 445 17.66 -4.14 9.20
CA THR A 445 17.36 -5.58 9.16
C THR A 445 15.94 -5.84 8.68
N TYR A 446 14.96 -5.11 9.18
CA TYR A 446 13.58 -5.21 8.69
C TYR A 446 13.48 -4.88 7.20
N LEU A 447 14.03 -3.75 6.76
CA LEU A 447 14.03 -3.32 5.36
C LEU A 447 14.65 -4.37 4.43
N ARG A 448 15.72 -5.03 4.87
CA ARG A 448 16.39 -6.10 4.14
C ARG A 448 15.47 -7.30 3.88
N ILE A 449 14.71 -7.74 4.89
CA ILE A 449 13.85 -8.93 4.80
C ILE A 449 12.42 -8.61 4.36
N ALA A 450 11.99 -7.35 4.43
CA ALA A 450 10.65 -6.92 4.08
C ALA A 450 10.18 -7.38 2.69
N PRO A 451 11.00 -7.39 1.62
CA PRO A 451 10.59 -7.93 0.32
C PRO A 451 10.12 -9.38 0.38
N LEU A 452 10.79 -10.22 1.17
CA LEU A 452 10.38 -11.60 1.40
C LEU A 452 9.03 -11.65 2.11
N LEU A 453 8.87 -10.85 3.17
CA LEU A 453 7.64 -10.81 3.98
C LEU A 453 6.43 -10.33 3.16
N THR A 454 6.61 -9.31 2.33
CA THR A 454 5.54 -8.76 1.47
C THR A 454 5.15 -9.71 0.35
N ARG A 455 6.12 -10.43 -0.25
CA ARG A 455 5.83 -11.32 -1.39
C ARG A 455 5.20 -12.64 -0.96
N THR A 456 5.56 -13.13 0.22
CA THR A 456 5.13 -14.45 0.69
C THR A 456 3.89 -14.40 1.59
N GLU A 457 3.51 -13.21 2.08
CA GLU A 457 2.36 -12.99 2.98
C GLU A 457 2.32 -13.98 4.14
N VAL A 458 3.50 -14.30 4.68
CA VAL A 458 3.62 -15.35 5.70
C VAL A 458 2.83 -15.00 6.98
N PRO A 459 2.21 -16.01 7.63
CA PRO A 459 1.55 -15.83 8.91
C PRO A 459 2.50 -15.27 9.98
N VAL A 460 1.93 -14.59 10.97
CA VAL A 460 2.67 -13.90 12.06
C VAL A 460 3.74 -14.78 12.73
N PRO A 461 3.48 -16.05 13.11
CA PRO A 461 4.53 -16.88 13.75
C PRO A 461 5.71 -17.18 12.81
N LEU A 462 5.46 -17.38 11.52
CA LEU A 462 6.52 -17.61 10.53
C LEU A 462 7.27 -16.32 10.24
N ARG A 463 6.59 -15.18 10.22
CA ARG A 463 7.21 -13.85 10.15
C ARG A 463 8.17 -13.62 11.31
N ALA A 464 7.75 -13.94 12.53
CA ALA A 464 8.60 -13.89 13.72
C ALA A 464 9.84 -14.78 13.57
N ALA A 465 9.67 -16.02 13.08
CA ALA A 465 10.77 -16.95 12.88
C ALA A 465 11.79 -16.47 11.83
N LEU A 466 11.33 -15.82 10.76
CA LEU A 466 12.20 -15.25 9.72
C LEU A 466 12.93 -13.98 10.22
N LEU A 467 12.24 -13.12 10.96
CA LEU A 467 12.85 -11.95 11.59
C LEU A 467 13.90 -12.35 12.63
N GLU A 468 13.64 -13.40 13.41
CA GLU A 468 14.59 -13.94 14.40
C GLU A 468 15.90 -14.39 13.73
N ILE A 469 15.82 -15.12 12.61
CA ILE A 469 17.00 -15.45 11.78
C ILE A 469 17.70 -14.17 11.34
N ALA A 470 16.95 -13.23 10.76
CA ALA A 470 17.51 -12.01 10.18
C ALA A 470 18.27 -11.16 11.20
N PHE A 471 17.74 -11.05 12.43
CA PHE A 471 18.42 -10.36 13.53
C PHE A 471 19.71 -11.06 13.95
N VAL A 472 19.75 -12.40 14.00
CA VAL A 472 20.98 -13.13 14.31
C VAL A 472 22.03 -12.95 13.20
N GLU A 473 21.63 -13.06 11.93
CA GLU A 473 22.50 -12.81 10.77
C GLU A 473 23.08 -11.38 10.77
N ASP A 474 22.28 -10.42 11.21
CA ASP A 474 22.65 -9.01 11.26
C ASP A 474 23.45 -8.63 12.52
N GLY A 475 23.63 -9.57 13.46
CA GLY A 475 24.42 -9.37 14.68
C GLY A 475 23.67 -8.61 15.78
N LEU A 476 22.34 -8.78 15.83
CA LEU A 476 21.41 -8.15 16.77
C LEU A 476 20.73 -9.20 17.68
N PRO A 477 21.49 -9.96 18.48
CA PRO A 477 20.96 -11.07 19.28
C PRO A 477 19.88 -10.62 20.29
N GLU A 478 19.95 -9.39 20.79
CA GLU A 478 18.95 -8.83 21.70
C GLU A 478 17.56 -8.66 21.05
N TYR A 479 17.52 -8.36 19.75
CA TYR A 479 16.26 -8.29 18.99
C TYR A 479 15.72 -9.69 18.68
N ALA A 480 16.62 -10.65 18.41
CA ALA A 480 16.24 -12.06 18.27
C ALA A 480 15.67 -12.62 19.59
N ASP A 481 16.28 -12.30 20.74
CA ASP A 481 15.76 -12.64 22.08
C ASP A 481 14.41 -12.00 22.35
N ALA A 482 14.25 -10.73 22.00
CA ALA A 482 12.97 -10.04 22.15
C ALA A 482 11.86 -10.72 21.34
N ILE A 483 12.11 -11.17 20.10
CA ILE A 483 11.15 -11.97 19.33
C ILE A 483 10.81 -13.28 20.03
N ARG A 484 11.82 -13.99 20.56
CA ARG A 484 11.60 -15.25 21.30
C ARG A 484 10.71 -15.06 22.53
N ASN A 485 10.78 -13.89 23.16
CA ASN A 485 9.98 -13.53 24.32
C ASN A 485 8.54 -13.11 23.99
N LEU A 486 8.16 -13.00 22.70
CA LEU A 486 6.77 -12.72 22.29
C LEU A 486 5.83 -13.92 22.47
N GLY A 487 6.34 -15.11 22.83
CA GLY A 487 5.51 -16.26 23.18
C GLY A 487 5.03 -17.12 22.01
N PHE A 488 5.66 -17.00 20.83
CA PHE A 488 5.36 -17.86 19.69
C PHE A 488 6.03 -19.24 19.80
N ASP A 489 5.30 -20.27 19.38
CA ASP A 489 5.88 -21.58 19.06
C ASP A 489 6.55 -21.52 17.67
N LEU A 490 7.79 -21.03 17.65
CA LEU A 490 8.56 -20.92 16.42
C LEU A 490 8.94 -22.32 15.87
N PRO A 491 8.86 -22.53 14.55
CA PRO A 491 9.24 -23.80 13.89
C PRO A 491 10.73 -24.15 14.05
N TRP A 492 11.54 -23.17 14.43
CA TRP A 492 12.96 -23.35 14.74
C TRP A 492 13.43 -22.34 15.77
N ARG A 493 14.63 -22.57 16.28
CA ARG A 493 15.44 -21.59 17.02
C ARG A 493 16.77 -21.40 16.31
N THR A 494 17.17 -20.16 16.04
CA THR A 494 18.51 -19.91 15.52
C THR A 494 19.54 -20.14 16.61
N LEU A 495 20.51 -21.01 16.33
CA LEU A 495 21.61 -21.33 17.24
C LEU A 495 22.75 -20.34 17.09
N TRP A 496 23.14 -20.06 15.83
CA TRP A 496 24.17 -19.09 15.47
C TRP A 496 24.11 -18.77 13.97
N SER A 497 24.77 -17.69 13.58
CA SER A 497 25.03 -17.34 12.18
C SER A 497 26.47 -16.87 12.01
N LEU A 498 27.12 -17.29 10.92
CA LEU A 498 28.49 -16.95 10.56
C LEU A 498 28.49 -16.22 9.22
N ARG A 499 29.02 -14.99 9.20
CA ARG A 499 29.20 -14.22 7.96
C ARG A 499 30.44 -14.73 7.22
N VAL A 500 30.21 -15.62 6.27
CA VAL A 500 31.25 -16.19 5.40
C VAL A 500 30.79 -16.11 3.96
N SER A 501 31.65 -15.61 3.07
CA SER A 501 31.33 -15.47 1.65
C SER A 501 31.72 -16.71 0.87
N GLU A 502 31.07 -16.93 -0.28
CA GLU A 502 31.44 -17.96 -1.27
C GLU A 502 31.50 -19.41 -0.71
N VAL A 503 30.60 -19.72 0.24
CA VAL A 503 30.48 -21.07 0.81
C VAL A 503 30.07 -22.06 -0.30
N LYS A 504 30.94 -23.04 -0.58
CA LYS A 504 30.68 -24.07 -1.60
C LYS A 504 29.73 -25.15 -1.10
N SER A 505 29.91 -25.60 0.13
CA SER A 505 29.04 -26.60 0.73
C SER A 505 29.11 -26.59 2.25
N VAL A 506 28.01 -26.95 2.90
CA VAL A 506 27.95 -27.23 4.33
C VAL A 506 27.59 -28.69 4.56
N ARG A 507 28.20 -29.28 5.58
CA ARG A 507 27.96 -30.67 5.98
C ARG A 507 27.96 -30.79 7.49
N ILE A 508 27.16 -31.70 8.02
CA ILE A 508 27.12 -31.99 9.45
C ILE A 508 27.88 -33.29 9.72
N GLY A 509 28.70 -33.25 10.77
CA GLY A 509 29.46 -34.40 11.23
C GLY A 509 29.60 -34.41 12.74
N ASN A 510 30.39 -35.34 13.25
CA ASN A 510 30.70 -35.47 14.66
C ASN A 510 32.20 -35.55 14.86
N VAL A 511 32.70 -34.80 15.84
CA VAL A 511 34.06 -34.94 16.33
C VAL A 511 34.05 -35.88 17.54
N PRO A 512 34.95 -36.88 17.60
CA PRO A 512 35.12 -37.71 18.79
C PRO A 512 35.70 -36.87 19.94
N LEU A 513 35.02 -36.89 21.09
CA LEU A 513 35.49 -36.29 22.34
C LEU A 513 36.13 -37.37 23.25
N PRO A 514 36.88 -36.97 24.29
CA PRO A 514 37.32 -37.88 25.35
C PRO A 514 36.15 -38.68 25.93
N GLU A 515 36.43 -39.88 26.45
CA GLU A 515 35.44 -40.81 27.04
C GLU A 515 34.39 -41.35 26.05
N GLY A 516 34.60 -41.20 24.75
CA GLY A 516 33.73 -41.79 23.70
C GLY A 516 32.48 -40.96 23.39
N ALA A 517 32.34 -39.77 23.98
CA ALA A 517 31.31 -38.81 23.60
C ALA A 517 31.56 -38.28 22.17
N ARG A 518 30.51 -37.77 21.52
CA ARG A 518 30.57 -37.18 20.18
C ARG A 518 30.00 -35.77 20.22
N ALA A 519 30.73 -34.81 19.67
CA ALA A 519 30.26 -33.43 19.52
C ALA A 519 29.78 -33.18 18.08
N PRO A 520 28.54 -32.73 17.87
CA PRO A 520 28.05 -32.39 16.54
C PRO A 520 28.70 -31.09 16.04
N VAL A 521 29.20 -31.11 14.82
CA VAL A 521 29.86 -29.97 14.16
C VAL A 521 29.32 -29.73 12.76
N ALA A 522 29.35 -28.49 12.32
CA ALA A 522 29.23 -28.10 10.92
C ALA A 522 30.62 -28.00 10.30
N VAL A 523 30.79 -28.55 9.11
CA VAL A 523 31.97 -28.42 8.26
C VAL A 523 31.58 -27.57 7.05
N LEU A 524 32.25 -26.43 6.90
CA LEU A 524 32.02 -25.46 5.84
C LEU A 524 33.20 -25.50 4.87
N ILE A 525 32.91 -25.67 3.57
CA ILE A 525 33.91 -25.56 2.50
C ILE A 525 33.84 -24.14 1.93
N VAL A 526 34.94 -23.41 2.03
CA VAL A 526 35.04 -21.97 1.75
C VAL A 526 36.31 -21.66 0.93
N PRO A 527 36.51 -20.44 0.41
CA PRO A 527 37.80 -20.07 -0.18
C PRO A 527 38.95 -20.20 0.83
N ALA A 528 40.14 -20.61 0.37
CA ALA A 528 41.30 -20.82 1.25
C ALA A 528 41.74 -19.55 2.02
N GLU A 529 41.53 -18.37 1.44
CA GLU A 529 41.85 -17.07 2.04
C GLU A 529 40.79 -16.61 3.07
N THR A 530 39.76 -17.41 3.33
CA THR A 530 38.73 -17.05 4.31
C THR A 530 39.34 -17.01 5.71
N PRO A 531 39.17 -15.90 6.47
CA PRO A 531 39.68 -15.81 7.83
C PRO A 531 39.18 -16.97 8.72
N GLY A 532 40.10 -17.66 9.38
CA GLY A 532 39.80 -18.81 10.24
C GLY A 532 39.57 -20.14 9.51
N ALA A 533 39.72 -20.17 8.18
CA ALA A 533 39.67 -21.42 7.42
C ALA A 533 41.05 -22.11 7.40
N ARG A 534 41.04 -23.44 7.56
CA ARG A 534 42.23 -24.26 7.39
C ARG A 534 42.37 -24.64 5.90
N PRO A 535 43.49 -24.34 5.23
CA PRO A 535 43.68 -24.71 3.83
C PRO A 535 43.80 -26.23 3.69
N VAL A 536 43.07 -26.79 2.73
CA VAL A 536 43.07 -28.20 2.36
C VAL A 536 43.28 -28.27 0.85
N ALA A 537 44.25 -29.09 0.42
CA ALA A 537 44.47 -29.38 -0.99
C ALA A 537 43.44 -30.43 -1.44
N GLN A 538 42.49 -30.03 -2.28
CA GLN A 538 41.57 -30.97 -2.92
C GLN A 538 41.90 -31.01 -4.41
N VAL A 539 42.09 -32.22 -4.94
CA VAL A 539 42.23 -32.45 -6.38
C VAL A 539 40.84 -32.29 -6.98
N ASP A 540 40.69 -31.39 -7.94
CA ASP A 540 39.45 -31.22 -8.69
C ASP A 540 39.33 -32.35 -9.74
N ASP A 541 38.13 -32.50 -10.35
CA ASP A 541 37.84 -33.60 -11.27
C ASP A 541 38.72 -33.59 -12.54
N ASP A 542 39.39 -32.47 -12.83
CA ASP A 542 40.32 -32.28 -13.97
C ASP A 542 41.81 -32.44 -13.57
N GLY A 543 42.10 -32.80 -12.31
CA GLY A 543 43.48 -33.04 -11.83
C GLY A 543 44.27 -31.79 -11.45
N GLY A 544 43.64 -30.62 -11.46
CA GLY A 544 44.10 -29.40 -10.81
C GLY A 544 43.92 -29.42 -9.29
N THR A 545 44.63 -28.54 -8.60
CA THR A 545 44.48 -28.34 -7.15
C THR A 545 43.91 -26.94 -6.93
N VAL A 546 42.61 -26.85 -6.64
CA VAL A 546 42.03 -25.58 -6.21
C VAL A 546 42.17 -25.47 -4.69
N PRO A 547 42.84 -24.44 -4.16
CA PRO A 547 42.96 -24.27 -2.73
C PRO A 547 41.59 -23.98 -2.13
N HIS A 548 41.14 -24.83 -1.19
CA HIS A 548 39.93 -24.64 -0.43
C HIS A 548 40.25 -24.51 1.05
N GLY A 549 39.45 -23.72 1.75
CA GLY A 549 39.47 -23.60 3.19
C GLY A 549 38.38 -24.47 3.80
N VAL A 550 38.67 -25.05 4.96
CA VAL A 550 37.68 -25.74 5.79
C VAL A 550 37.52 -25.00 7.11
N ILE A 551 36.29 -24.66 7.46
CA ILE A 551 35.93 -24.18 8.80
C ILE A 551 35.10 -25.25 9.47
N VAL A 552 35.50 -25.66 10.67
CA VAL A 552 34.70 -26.52 11.54
C VAL A 552 34.07 -25.65 12.62
N HIS A 553 32.77 -25.80 12.86
CA HIS A 553 32.05 -25.01 13.85
C HIS A 553 31.13 -25.90 14.69
N SER A 554 31.03 -25.65 16.00
CA SER A 554 30.17 -26.47 16.88
C SER A 554 28.68 -26.21 16.60
N LEU A 555 27.88 -27.27 16.60
CA LEU A 555 26.40 -27.16 16.53
C LEU A 555 25.74 -27.11 17.92
N GLY A 556 26.50 -27.39 18.97
CA GLY A 556 26.00 -27.46 20.34
C GLY A 556 26.85 -26.63 21.29
N GLN A 557 27.30 -27.25 22.37
CA GLN A 557 28.23 -26.60 23.30
C GLN A 557 29.55 -26.24 22.61
N PRO A 558 30.19 -25.12 22.96
CA PRO A 558 31.53 -24.81 22.49
C PRO A 558 32.47 -25.97 22.81
N VAL A 559 33.19 -26.47 21.82
CA VAL A 559 34.21 -27.49 22.01
C VAL A 559 35.58 -26.79 21.85
N PRO A 560 36.50 -26.95 22.82
CA PRO A 560 37.82 -26.34 22.75
C PRO A 560 38.60 -26.77 21.52
N ASP A 561 39.47 -25.88 21.02
CA ASP A 561 40.46 -26.16 19.96
C ASP A 561 39.87 -26.70 18.64
N LEU A 562 38.58 -26.45 18.39
CA LEU A 562 37.87 -26.97 17.21
C LEU A 562 38.49 -26.55 15.88
N GLY A 563 39.14 -25.38 15.84
CA GLY A 563 39.84 -24.86 14.66
C GLY A 563 41.14 -25.60 14.34
N GLU A 564 41.69 -26.37 15.29
CA GLU A 564 42.91 -27.16 15.12
C GLU A 564 42.62 -28.61 14.70
N ILE A 565 41.35 -29.04 14.82
CA ILE A 565 40.92 -30.39 14.48
C ILE A 565 41.09 -30.64 12.99
N ASP A 566 41.68 -31.79 12.65
CA ASP A 566 41.81 -32.21 11.28
C ASP A 566 40.42 -32.53 10.68
N PRO A 567 40.01 -31.93 9.55
CA PRO A 567 38.74 -32.25 8.90
C PRO A 567 38.54 -33.75 8.64
N GLU A 568 39.61 -34.54 8.48
CA GLU A 568 39.53 -35.99 8.32
C GLU A 568 39.02 -36.71 9.58
N GLN A 569 39.12 -36.09 10.76
CA GLN A 569 38.62 -36.64 12.03
C GLN A 569 37.11 -36.44 12.20
N VAL A 570 36.47 -35.66 11.33
CA VAL A 570 35.02 -35.43 11.39
C VAL A 570 34.28 -36.63 10.80
N LEU A 571 33.63 -37.39 11.67
CA LEU A 571 32.86 -38.58 11.31
C LEU A 571 31.46 -38.20 10.84
N ARG A 572 31.07 -38.67 9.66
CA ARG A 572 29.70 -38.46 9.15
C ARG A 572 28.70 -39.37 9.86
N PRO A 573 27.44 -38.91 10.04
CA PRO A 573 26.34 -39.82 10.33
C PRO A 573 26.27 -40.91 9.26
N SER A 574 26.12 -42.16 9.69
CA SER A 574 25.94 -43.30 8.81
C SER A 574 24.61 -43.22 8.07
N GLN A 575 24.51 -43.89 6.92
CA GLN A 575 23.26 -43.93 6.15
C GLN A 575 22.11 -44.58 6.96
N ALA A 576 22.44 -45.53 7.85
CA ALA A 576 21.48 -46.13 8.77
C ALA A 576 20.92 -45.08 9.74
N GLU A 577 21.79 -44.29 10.40
CA GLU A 577 21.37 -43.21 11.31
C GLU A 577 20.51 -42.16 10.59
N LEU A 578 20.88 -41.76 9.36
CA LEU A 578 20.09 -40.82 8.54
C LEU A 578 18.74 -41.40 8.10
N SER A 579 18.66 -42.71 7.85
CA SER A 579 17.41 -43.36 7.43
C SER A 579 16.42 -43.50 8.58
N THR A 580 16.92 -43.64 9.81
CA THR A 580 16.12 -43.73 11.04
C THR A 580 15.81 -42.38 11.67
N ALA A 581 16.46 -41.29 11.20
CA ALA A 581 16.22 -39.95 11.71
C ALA A 581 14.73 -39.56 11.49
N PRO A 582 14.08 -38.94 12.49
CA PRO A 582 12.65 -38.62 12.41
C PRO A 582 12.36 -37.54 11.36
N LEU A 583 13.35 -36.73 11.02
CA LEU A 583 13.20 -35.62 10.08
C LEU A 583 13.85 -35.91 8.73
N ALA A 584 13.28 -35.34 7.68
CA ALA A 584 13.85 -35.35 6.33
C ALA A 584 13.96 -33.93 5.78
N LEU A 585 14.94 -33.71 4.90
CA LEU A 585 15.23 -32.42 4.29
C LEU A 585 14.88 -32.45 2.80
N SER A 586 14.25 -31.38 2.32
CA SER A 586 14.16 -31.07 0.88
C SER A 586 14.53 -29.61 0.67
N ARG A 587 15.29 -29.33 -0.39
CA ARG A 587 15.73 -27.96 -0.73
C ARG A 587 15.34 -27.60 -2.17
N GLY A 588 14.88 -26.38 -2.34
CA GLY A 588 14.80 -25.70 -3.63
C GLY A 588 15.93 -24.67 -3.76
N THR A 589 15.78 -23.76 -4.72
CA THR A 589 16.72 -22.66 -4.96
C THR A 589 16.60 -21.58 -3.88
N ASP A 590 15.40 -21.33 -3.39
CA ASP A 590 15.03 -20.22 -2.49
C ASP A 590 14.23 -20.70 -1.27
N TYR A 591 14.09 -22.02 -1.09
CA TYR A 591 13.41 -22.59 0.07
C TYR A 591 14.09 -23.84 0.59
N VAL A 592 13.86 -24.12 1.87
CA VAL A 592 14.18 -25.37 2.54
C VAL A 592 12.96 -25.84 3.32
N ARG A 593 12.57 -27.10 3.12
CA ARG A 593 11.48 -27.73 3.88
C ARG A 593 12.02 -28.91 4.68
N VAL A 594 11.63 -28.97 5.93
CA VAL A 594 11.89 -30.09 6.84
C VAL A 594 10.58 -30.81 7.10
N TRP A 595 10.60 -32.13 6.95
CA TRP A 595 9.46 -33.00 7.04
C TRP A 595 9.61 -33.92 8.22
N ASP A 596 8.52 -34.19 8.94
CA ASP A 596 8.45 -35.33 9.83
C ASP A 596 8.17 -36.59 9.01
N ARG A 597 9.08 -37.57 9.07
CA ARG A 597 9.01 -38.79 8.25
C ARG A 597 7.83 -39.68 8.63
N ALA A 598 7.42 -39.68 9.90
CA ALA A 598 6.35 -40.54 10.38
C ALA A 598 4.98 -40.06 9.90
N SER A 599 4.71 -38.75 9.98
CA SER A 599 3.45 -38.14 9.58
C SER A 599 3.42 -37.65 8.13
N GLY A 600 4.58 -37.50 7.49
CA GLY A 600 4.71 -36.91 6.15
C GLY A 600 4.37 -35.42 6.09
N LYS A 601 4.28 -34.73 7.24
CA LYS A 601 3.93 -33.31 7.31
C LYS A 601 5.19 -32.43 7.31
N VAL A 602 5.09 -31.26 6.69
CA VAL A 602 6.11 -30.21 6.80
C VAL A 602 6.09 -29.66 8.23
N VAL A 603 7.21 -29.78 8.96
CA VAL A 603 7.37 -29.23 10.31
C VAL A 603 8.06 -27.87 10.29
N ALA A 604 8.83 -27.57 9.25
CA ALA A 604 9.43 -26.26 9.04
C ALA A 604 9.52 -25.96 7.54
N ALA A 605 9.07 -24.78 7.14
CA ALA A 605 9.22 -24.24 5.80
C ALA A 605 9.99 -22.91 5.88
N LEU A 606 11.27 -22.95 5.54
CA LEU A 606 12.12 -21.78 5.47
C LEU A 606 12.13 -21.25 4.03
N ILE A 607 11.73 -19.99 3.86
CA ILE A 607 11.87 -19.28 2.59
C ILE A 607 13.02 -18.29 2.78
N SER A 608 13.93 -18.22 1.82
CA SER A 608 15.12 -17.38 1.90
C SER A 608 14.99 -16.13 1.01
N ASP A 609 15.56 -15.02 1.48
CA ASP A 609 15.73 -13.77 0.72
C ASP A 609 16.84 -13.88 -0.34
N SER A 610 17.59 -14.99 -0.34
CA SER A 610 18.72 -15.26 -1.22
C SER A 610 18.76 -16.72 -1.65
N ARG A 611 19.58 -17.03 -2.65
CA ARG A 611 19.74 -18.40 -3.13
C ARG A 611 20.36 -19.27 -2.04
N VAL A 612 19.75 -20.43 -1.80
CA VAL A 612 20.29 -21.51 -0.97
C VAL A 612 21.41 -22.21 -1.73
N LEU A 613 22.63 -22.10 -1.21
CA LEU A 613 23.83 -22.70 -1.81
C LEU A 613 23.99 -24.16 -1.39
N SER A 614 23.78 -24.43 -0.11
CA SER A 614 23.91 -25.77 0.47
C SER A 614 23.10 -25.86 1.76
N ALA A 615 22.61 -27.06 2.09
CA ALA A 615 21.89 -27.30 3.33
C ALA A 615 22.12 -28.75 3.78
N ASP A 616 22.22 -28.97 5.08
CA ASP A 616 22.33 -30.30 5.67
C ASP A 616 21.54 -30.37 7.00
N LEU A 617 21.05 -31.56 7.37
CA LEU A 617 20.18 -31.77 8.53
C LEU A 617 20.72 -32.88 9.42
N SER A 618 20.97 -32.57 10.69
CA SER A 618 21.46 -33.55 11.66
C SER A 618 20.34 -34.50 12.08
N PRO A 619 20.66 -35.75 12.50
CA PRO A 619 19.68 -36.65 13.09
C PRO A 619 18.98 -36.07 14.34
N ALA A 620 19.63 -35.13 15.03
CA ALA A 620 19.09 -34.40 16.19
C ALA A 620 18.19 -33.20 15.80
N GLY A 621 17.95 -32.99 14.50
CA GLY A 621 17.09 -31.91 14.00
C GLY A 621 17.76 -30.54 13.94
N VAL A 622 19.09 -30.47 13.84
CA VAL A 622 19.81 -29.22 13.59
C VAL A 622 19.99 -29.06 12.07
N LEU A 623 19.36 -28.03 11.50
CA LEU A 623 19.50 -27.64 10.11
C LEU A 623 20.64 -26.63 9.98
N VAL A 624 21.61 -26.89 9.10
CA VAL A 624 22.65 -25.92 8.71
C VAL A 624 22.37 -25.47 7.28
N LEU A 625 22.26 -24.17 7.07
CA LEU A 625 21.96 -23.54 5.78
C LEU A 625 23.10 -22.62 5.37
N ALA A 626 23.58 -22.76 4.14
CA ALA A 626 24.44 -21.78 3.49
C ALA A 626 23.68 -20.99 2.43
N SER A 627 23.80 -19.67 2.47
CA SER A 627 23.27 -18.74 1.48
C SER A 627 24.33 -17.69 1.13
N ALA A 628 23.97 -16.71 0.29
CA ALA A 628 24.85 -15.57 0.02
C ALA A 628 25.14 -14.72 1.28
N ARG A 629 24.38 -14.90 2.37
CA ARG A 629 24.58 -14.19 3.65
C ARG A 629 25.62 -14.83 4.55
N GLY A 630 25.93 -16.11 4.32
CA GLY A 630 26.77 -16.89 5.20
C GLY A 630 26.15 -18.23 5.56
N VAL A 631 26.49 -18.73 6.74
CA VAL A 631 26.02 -20.03 7.25
C VAL A 631 25.25 -19.84 8.55
N THR A 632 24.02 -20.34 8.60
CA THR A 632 23.14 -20.24 9.76
C THR A 632 22.75 -21.64 10.22
N ALA A 633 22.80 -21.89 11.52
CA ALA A 633 22.36 -23.13 12.14
C ALA A 633 21.06 -22.92 12.91
N LEU A 634 20.07 -23.78 12.65
CA LEU A 634 18.71 -23.72 13.20
C LEU A 634 18.38 -25.04 13.90
N GLN A 635 17.96 -25.00 15.16
CA GLN A 635 17.35 -26.15 15.81
C GLN A 635 15.88 -26.22 15.39
N ILE A 636 15.51 -27.23 14.61
CA ILE A 636 14.12 -27.48 14.24
C ILE A 636 13.34 -27.92 15.47
N ARG A 637 12.18 -27.30 15.66
CA ARG A 637 11.22 -27.66 16.71
C ARG A 637 9.99 -28.24 16.02
N PRO A 638 9.68 -29.52 16.22
CA PRO A 638 8.40 -30.05 15.75
C PRO A 638 7.29 -29.23 16.42
N ALA A 639 6.27 -28.85 15.65
CA ALA A 639 5.12 -28.15 16.19
C ALA A 639 4.59 -28.94 17.40
N SER A 640 4.59 -28.32 18.58
CA SER A 640 3.96 -28.92 19.75
C SER A 640 2.50 -29.17 19.35
N SER A 641 2.00 -30.39 19.54
CA SER A 641 0.61 -30.72 19.29
C SER A 641 -0.24 -29.89 20.25
N ALA A 642 -0.59 -28.68 19.84
CA ALA A 642 -1.57 -27.85 20.52
C ALA A 642 -2.87 -28.66 20.54
N THR A 643 -3.25 -29.07 21.75
CA THR A 643 -4.55 -29.64 22.06
C THR A 643 -5.63 -28.78 21.42
N ALA A 644 -6.34 -29.37 20.46
CA ALA A 644 -7.59 -28.82 19.98
C ALA A 644 -8.57 -28.75 21.16
N THR A 645 -8.92 -27.53 21.56
CA THR A 645 -10.13 -27.22 22.34
C THR A 645 -10.75 -25.97 21.76
#